data_AF-A0ABD5T051-F1
#
_entry.id   AF-A0ABD5T051-F1
#
_cell.length_a   1.000
_cell.length_b   1.000
_cell.length_c   1.000
_cell.angle_alpha   90.00
_cell.angle_beta   90.00
_cell.angle_gamma   90.00
#
_symmetry.space_group_name_H-M   'P 1'
#
loop_
_entity.id
_entity.type
_entity.pdbx_description
1 polymer ?
#
loop_
_entity_poly.entity_id
_entity_poly.type
_entity_poly.pdbx_seq_one_letter_code
_entity_poly.pdbx_strand_id
1 'polypeptide(L)'
;MTRERERGAKRGLGTSLAASRREFLAATGMAALVPAAVGSSVGTPDTGDSGPGRIRNLSAFLEDPTVFAENREPTHVTTAIPYESMGTARRADEPFTELESRFEDSSYVRSLNGEWDFRFSERPSELPDSYDGVTDWDSISVPSVWQTEGYDQRLYTNNSITWDHYDPSQAGDLVPGEDGTVDVPGVGDGDDGANPVGTYRRTFTVPSAWDGREVFLHFEGAKQAYFVWIDGEYVGFQQGAMTPGEFDVTDHVAPGEESQVTVQVYRWSDGEALETIDMFRYSGIHRSVYLYATPLVHMRDFDVRTALDDDYEDATLSVDVELVNYTDSGRGEYTVTGHLFGPEQSHPGRGPPDDRGKPGWSGDRGKPERNGNRGRHGRNGPPHGRKVATVSASETVDGDGAVLALEADVEDPAKWSAEHPSLYTLVLELVSEGEATEVMLEKVGFREYETTRGEQGAVITVNGEPVNVKGVNRHETDPDSGRTVPIETLREDLETMKRFNVNAVRTSHYPNDPSLYRLADEYGIYVQDEVYVESHWWEDLLADTEVYHEQAVERFRRMVLRDRNHASVFSWSTGNEAGTGAEHLNMAALAMDSDAYLPPDTADVSGVGPVESYDGPVEGLAPDRLMYHQPNGGGWNVEYSDMLGPRYPSVGTLLRTADGSHIGDGLRSVVMGEYNHAMGNSLGLVHEMWSEHIMPPVRRATNRAGDGGHGAL
;
A
#
# COMPACT_ATOMS: atom_id res chain seq x y z
N MET A 1 -48.41 -24.97 -20.98
CA MET A 1 -47.38 -24.30 -21.79
C MET A 1 -46.18 -24.13 -20.89
N THR A 2 -45.25 -25.04 -21.06
CA THR A 2 -43.98 -25.22 -20.38
C THR A 2 -43.06 -24.02 -20.67
N ARG A 3 -42.61 -23.32 -19.62
CA ARG A 3 -41.39 -22.52 -19.66
C ARG A 3 -40.34 -23.34 -18.93
N GLU A 4 -39.32 -23.76 -19.68
CA GLU A 4 -38.17 -24.50 -19.18
C GLU A 4 -37.39 -23.63 -18.19
N ARG A 5 -37.03 -24.25 -17.06
CA ARG A 5 -36.03 -23.74 -16.14
C ARG A 5 -34.67 -24.04 -16.75
N GLU A 6 -34.03 -23.03 -17.32
CA GLU A 6 -32.59 -23.10 -17.58
C GLU A 6 -31.88 -23.01 -16.22
N ARG A 7 -31.27 -24.13 -15.82
CA ARG A 7 -30.24 -24.16 -14.81
C ARG A 7 -29.02 -23.49 -15.44
N GLY A 8 -28.70 -22.26 -15.03
CA GLY A 8 -27.45 -21.60 -15.37
C GLY A 8 -26.30 -22.47 -14.91
N ALA A 9 -25.50 -22.93 -15.86
CA ALA A 9 -24.25 -23.62 -15.59
C ALA A 9 -23.29 -22.64 -14.90
N LYS A 10 -22.71 -23.07 -13.77
CA LYS A 10 -21.45 -22.51 -13.28
C LYS A 10 -20.45 -22.52 -14.44
N ARG A 11 -20.14 -21.35 -14.99
CA ARG A 11 -18.95 -21.19 -15.82
C ARG A 11 -17.79 -21.13 -14.84
N GLY A 12 -17.01 -22.21 -14.78
CA GLY A 12 -15.78 -22.23 -14.00
C GLY A 12 -14.86 -21.11 -14.48
N LEU A 13 -14.46 -20.26 -13.53
CA LEU A 13 -13.45 -19.21 -13.70
C LEU A 13 -12.01 -19.77 -13.70
N GLY A 14 -11.83 -21.06 -13.41
CA GLY A 14 -10.51 -21.68 -13.18
C GLY A 14 -9.57 -21.90 -14.37
N THR A 15 -9.79 -21.31 -15.55
CA THR A 15 -8.82 -21.44 -16.68
C THR A 15 -8.60 -20.19 -17.53
N SER A 16 -9.29 -19.06 -17.29
CA SER A 16 -9.10 -17.83 -18.08
C SER A 16 -8.24 -16.74 -17.40
N LEU A 17 -8.01 -16.83 -16.09
CA LEU A 17 -7.24 -15.84 -15.31
C LEU A 17 -5.76 -15.74 -15.72
N ALA A 18 -5.17 -16.82 -16.24
CA ALA A 18 -3.79 -16.84 -16.75
C ALA A 18 -3.68 -16.30 -18.19
N ALA A 19 -4.80 -16.23 -18.93
CA ALA A 19 -4.80 -15.87 -20.34
C ALA A 19 -4.85 -14.35 -20.58
N SER A 20 -5.56 -13.57 -19.75
CA SER A 20 -5.80 -12.14 -20.04
C SER A 20 -4.51 -11.29 -19.99
N ARG A 21 -3.71 -11.39 -18.91
CA ARG A 21 -2.44 -10.64 -18.81
C ARG A 21 -1.38 -11.16 -19.76
N ARG A 22 -1.32 -12.48 -19.98
CA ARG A 22 -0.41 -13.11 -20.95
C ARG A 22 -0.75 -12.72 -22.39
N GLU A 23 -2.03 -12.61 -22.74
CA GLU A 23 -2.49 -12.11 -24.03
C GLU A 23 -2.29 -10.60 -24.16
N PHE A 24 -2.45 -9.81 -23.09
CA PHE A 24 -2.13 -8.37 -23.08
C PHE A 24 -0.63 -8.12 -23.33
N LEU A 25 0.24 -8.77 -22.56
CA LEU A 25 1.71 -8.68 -22.70
C LEU A 25 2.21 -9.27 -24.02
N ALA A 26 1.57 -10.33 -24.53
CA ALA A 26 1.92 -10.91 -25.83
C ALA A 26 1.35 -10.12 -27.03
N ALA A 27 0.23 -9.41 -26.88
CA ALA A 27 -0.40 -8.63 -27.95
C ALA A 27 0.27 -7.27 -28.17
N THR A 28 0.87 -6.67 -27.13
CA THR A 28 1.58 -5.40 -27.25
C THR A 28 2.97 -5.56 -27.86
N GLY A 29 3.59 -6.75 -27.78
CA GLY A 29 4.93 -7.02 -28.34
C GLY A 29 6.01 -6.08 -27.80
N MET A 30 5.71 -5.37 -26.72
CA MET A 30 6.55 -4.46 -25.97
C MET A 30 6.58 -5.00 -24.55
N ALA A 31 7.77 -5.07 -23.96
CA ALA A 31 7.96 -5.14 -22.52
C ALA A 31 7.48 -3.81 -21.89
N ALA A 32 6.21 -3.48 -22.09
CA ALA A 32 5.62 -2.26 -21.58
C ALA A 32 5.59 -2.42 -20.06
N LEU A 33 6.64 -1.89 -19.42
CA LEU A 33 6.54 -1.14 -18.16
C LEU A 33 5.10 -0.67 -18.07
N VAL A 34 4.36 -1.05 -17.03
CA VAL A 34 3.10 -0.35 -16.74
C VAL A 34 3.52 1.12 -16.66
N PRO A 35 3.18 1.96 -17.66
CA PRO A 35 3.77 3.28 -17.72
C PRO A 35 3.32 3.96 -16.44
N ALA A 36 4.25 4.51 -15.67
CA ALA A 36 3.87 5.43 -14.62
C ALA A 36 2.96 6.48 -15.28
N ALA A 37 1.79 6.77 -14.69
CA ALA A 37 1.08 7.96 -15.13
C ALA A 37 2.00 9.15 -14.88
N VAL A 38 2.46 9.76 -15.95
CA VAL A 38 3.31 10.94 -15.86
C VAL A 38 2.36 12.12 -15.78
N GLY A 39 2.34 12.79 -14.63
CA GLY A 39 1.77 14.12 -14.56
C GLY A 39 2.40 15.04 -15.61
N SER A 40 1.82 16.21 -15.83
CA SER A 40 2.52 17.26 -16.57
C SER A 40 3.91 17.48 -15.96
N SER A 41 4.93 17.66 -16.79
CA SER A 41 6.27 18.00 -16.34
C SER A 41 6.54 19.48 -16.58
N VAL A 42 7.06 20.13 -15.54
CA VAL A 42 7.56 21.50 -15.54
C VAL A 42 9.05 21.52 -15.91
N GLY A 43 9.78 20.45 -15.59
CA GLY A 43 11.22 20.32 -15.70
C GLY A 43 11.92 20.87 -14.46
N THR A 44 13.23 21.10 -14.54
CA THR A 44 14.04 21.57 -13.40
C THR A 44 13.46 22.85 -12.77
N PRO A 45 13.24 22.89 -11.43
CA PRO A 45 12.75 24.09 -10.74
C PRO A 45 13.74 25.27 -10.88
N ASP A 46 13.21 26.48 -11.09
CA ASP A 46 14.01 27.71 -11.16
C ASP A 46 14.49 28.10 -9.76
N THR A 47 15.69 27.65 -9.41
CA THR A 47 16.42 28.08 -8.21
C THR A 47 17.47 29.16 -8.51
N GLY A 48 17.61 29.57 -9.77
CA GLY A 48 18.60 30.56 -10.24
C GLY A 48 19.98 29.97 -10.44
N ASP A 49 21.01 30.79 -10.26
CA ASP A 49 22.39 30.44 -10.63
C ASP A 49 23.11 29.53 -9.61
N SER A 50 22.50 29.19 -8.46
CA SER A 50 23.18 28.49 -7.36
C SER A 50 22.26 27.63 -6.46
N GLY A 51 21.33 26.87 -7.05
CA GLY A 51 20.50 25.92 -6.30
C GLY A 51 21.31 24.85 -5.54
N PRO A 52 20.76 24.24 -4.46
CA PRO A 52 19.37 24.29 -4.04
C PRO A 52 19.10 25.48 -3.11
N GLY A 53 17.89 26.04 -3.19
CA GLY A 53 17.46 27.25 -2.48
C GLY A 53 15.99 27.57 -2.80
N ARG A 54 15.61 28.84 -2.72
CA ARG A 54 14.26 29.31 -3.08
C ARG A 54 13.90 28.94 -4.54
N ILE A 55 12.74 28.32 -4.72
CA ILE A 55 12.16 28.02 -6.04
C ILE A 55 11.29 29.20 -6.48
N ARG A 56 11.60 29.81 -7.64
CA ARG A 56 10.91 31.00 -8.16
C ARG A 56 9.65 30.71 -8.96
N ASN A 57 9.56 29.50 -9.53
CA ASN A 57 8.39 29.02 -10.28
C ASN A 57 7.57 28.00 -9.46
N LEU A 58 7.50 28.17 -8.13
CA LEU A 58 6.89 27.21 -7.22
C LEU A 58 5.41 26.91 -7.53
N SER A 59 4.68 27.92 -8.03
CA SER A 59 3.29 27.81 -8.51
C SER A 59 3.10 26.69 -9.52
N ALA A 60 4.05 26.50 -10.45
CA ALA A 60 3.95 25.45 -11.46
C ALA A 60 3.97 24.03 -10.86
N PHE A 61 4.40 23.85 -9.61
CA PHE A 61 4.50 22.54 -8.95
C PHE A 61 3.46 22.33 -7.86
N LEU A 62 3.10 23.39 -7.12
CA LEU A 62 2.23 23.27 -5.96
C LEU A 62 0.81 23.80 -6.19
N GLU A 63 0.55 24.44 -7.33
CA GLU A 63 -0.77 25.01 -7.68
C GLU A 63 -1.37 24.39 -8.95
N ASP A 64 -0.64 23.53 -9.68
CA ASP A 64 -1.13 22.82 -10.86
C ASP A 64 -1.37 21.33 -10.52
N PRO A 65 -2.64 20.89 -10.37
CA PRO A 65 -2.95 19.50 -10.02
C PRO A 65 -2.49 18.45 -11.02
N THR A 66 -2.17 18.88 -12.26
CA THR A 66 -1.61 17.97 -13.26
C THR A 66 -0.13 17.66 -12.99
N VAL A 67 0.56 18.44 -12.16
CA VAL A 67 1.98 18.29 -11.80
C VAL A 67 2.09 17.68 -10.40
N PHE A 68 2.11 16.35 -10.32
CA PHE A 68 2.18 15.62 -9.04
C PHE A 68 3.43 14.76 -8.86
N ALA A 69 4.27 14.63 -9.88
CA ALA A 69 5.55 13.94 -9.81
C ALA A 69 6.46 14.37 -10.96
N GLU A 70 7.77 14.35 -10.73
CA GLU A 70 8.80 14.46 -11.76
C GLU A 70 9.94 13.49 -11.50
N ASN A 71 10.42 12.82 -12.55
CA ASN A 71 11.53 11.85 -12.52
C ASN A 71 11.36 10.73 -11.48
N ARG A 72 10.11 10.43 -11.09
CA ARG A 72 9.81 9.33 -10.17
C ARG A 72 9.80 8.01 -10.93
N GLU A 73 10.49 7.02 -10.38
CA GLU A 73 10.44 5.65 -10.87
C GLU A 73 9.01 5.05 -10.75
N PRO A 74 8.60 4.19 -11.70
CA PRO A 74 7.32 3.49 -11.58
C PRO A 74 7.28 2.65 -10.31
N THR A 75 6.14 2.60 -9.64
CA THR A 75 6.00 1.80 -8.40
C THR A 75 6.12 0.30 -8.69
N HIS A 76 6.70 -0.42 -7.73
CA HIS A 76 6.86 -1.88 -7.74
C HIS A 76 6.55 -2.43 -6.33
N VAL A 77 6.52 -3.75 -6.20
CA VAL A 77 6.33 -4.41 -4.89
C VAL A 77 7.46 -4.07 -3.92
N THR A 78 7.13 -3.90 -2.63
CA THR A 78 8.10 -3.51 -1.57
C THR A 78 9.29 -4.46 -1.41
N THR A 79 9.15 -5.69 -1.90
CA THR A 79 10.13 -6.76 -1.75
C THR A 79 11.09 -6.89 -2.92
N ALA A 80 10.98 -6.03 -3.95
CA ALA A 80 11.89 -5.96 -5.10
C ALA A 80 13.26 -5.36 -4.75
N ILE A 81 13.81 -5.78 -3.61
CA ILE A 81 15.10 -5.35 -3.08
C ILE A 81 16.11 -6.50 -3.23
N PRO A 82 17.26 -6.27 -3.89
CA PRO A 82 18.21 -7.33 -4.20
C PRO A 82 19.01 -7.79 -2.99
N TYR A 83 19.39 -9.07 -2.98
CA TYR A 83 20.35 -9.71 -2.07
C TYR A 83 21.44 -10.43 -2.87
N GLU A 84 22.59 -10.69 -2.25
CA GLU A 84 23.73 -11.34 -2.93
C GLU A 84 23.55 -12.85 -3.09
N SER A 85 22.67 -13.46 -2.30
CA SER A 85 22.41 -14.90 -2.35
C SER A 85 21.08 -15.27 -1.72
N MET A 86 20.54 -16.42 -2.11
CA MET A 86 19.39 -17.04 -1.43
C MET A 86 19.62 -17.17 0.07
N GLY A 87 20.86 -17.48 0.48
CA GLY A 87 21.20 -17.67 1.88
C GLY A 87 21.04 -16.37 2.67
N THR A 88 21.47 -15.24 2.12
CA THR A 88 21.29 -13.92 2.75
C THR A 88 19.82 -13.53 2.77
N ALA A 89 19.15 -13.56 1.60
CA ALA A 89 17.75 -13.17 1.47
C ALA A 89 16.87 -13.86 2.52
N ARG A 90 17.06 -15.16 2.71
CA ARG A 90 16.27 -15.95 3.65
C ARG A 90 16.59 -15.71 5.12
N ARG A 91 17.84 -15.37 5.45
CA ARG A 91 18.21 -15.02 6.84
C ARG A 91 17.67 -13.65 7.23
N ALA A 92 17.62 -12.72 6.27
CA ALA A 92 17.15 -11.36 6.47
C ALA A 92 15.70 -11.27 6.96
N ASP A 93 14.90 -12.30 6.68
CA ASP A 93 13.47 -12.33 7.00
C ASP A 93 13.13 -13.29 8.17
N GLU A 94 14.13 -13.86 8.86
CA GLU A 94 13.93 -14.88 9.92
C GLU A 94 14.70 -14.58 11.22
N PRO A 95 14.06 -14.01 12.27
CA PRO A 95 12.67 -13.55 12.32
C PRO A 95 12.50 -12.16 11.68
N PHE A 96 11.35 -11.94 11.02
CA PHE A 96 10.94 -10.59 10.63
C PHE A 96 10.80 -9.70 11.87
N THR A 97 11.38 -8.50 11.78
CA THR A 97 11.38 -7.50 12.85
C THR A 97 10.63 -6.26 12.38
N GLU A 98 11.20 -5.60 11.37
CA GLU A 98 10.70 -4.46 10.61
C GLU A 98 11.22 -4.55 9.16
N LEU A 99 10.65 -3.78 8.23
CA LEU A 99 11.03 -3.85 6.83
C LEU A 99 12.48 -3.40 6.59
N GLU A 100 12.90 -2.33 7.25
CA GLU A 100 14.21 -1.71 7.10
C GLU A 100 15.33 -2.64 7.57
N SER A 101 15.17 -3.26 8.74
CA SER A 101 16.13 -4.24 9.29
C SER A 101 16.33 -5.43 8.34
N ARG A 102 15.29 -5.84 7.61
CA ARG A 102 15.40 -6.89 6.58
C ARG A 102 16.31 -6.42 5.44
N PHE A 103 16.19 -5.17 5.02
CA PHE A 103 17.02 -4.62 3.95
C PHE A 103 18.47 -4.38 4.38
N GLU A 104 18.73 -4.05 5.66
CA GLU A 104 20.09 -3.85 6.19
C GLU A 104 20.99 -5.09 6.08
N ASP A 105 20.41 -6.29 5.98
CA ASP A 105 21.15 -7.54 5.75
C ASP A 105 21.64 -7.67 4.29
N SER A 106 21.14 -6.85 3.36
CA SER A 106 21.64 -6.75 1.99
C SER A 106 22.76 -5.72 1.90
N SER A 107 23.90 -6.11 1.31
CA SER A 107 24.97 -5.18 0.95
C SER A 107 24.61 -4.22 -0.19
N TYR A 108 23.43 -4.39 -0.80
CA TYR A 108 22.90 -3.51 -1.83
C TYR A 108 21.93 -2.48 -1.30
N VAL A 109 21.73 -2.38 0.02
CA VAL A 109 20.90 -1.34 0.64
C VAL A 109 21.71 -0.55 1.66
N ARG A 110 21.41 0.75 1.75
CA ARG A 110 21.99 1.66 2.71
C ARG A 110 20.90 2.54 3.30
N SER A 111 20.56 2.30 4.57
CA SER A 111 19.65 3.17 5.30
C SER A 111 20.21 4.60 5.41
N LEU A 112 19.32 5.57 5.15
CA LEU A 112 19.53 6.99 5.41
C LEU A 112 18.69 7.48 6.60
N ASN A 113 18.09 6.59 7.39
CA ASN A 113 17.43 6.94 8.64
C ASN A 113 18.45 7.44 9.70
N GLY A 114 17.97 8.18 10.69
CA GLY A 114 18.76 8.78 11.77
C GLY A 114 18.74 10.31 11.73
N GLU A 115 19.75 10.96 12.29
CA GLU A 115 19.82 12.42 12.34
C GLU A 115 20.15 13.03 10.97
N TRP A 116 19.45 14.12 10.62
CA TRP A 116 19.67 14.96 9.45
C TRP A 116 19.85 16.41 9.89
N ASP A 117 20.64 17.17 9.15
CA ASP A 117 20.65 18.63 9.29
C ASP A 117 19.29 19.18 8.85
N PHE A 118 18.72 20.09 9.63
CA PHE A 118 17.37 20.57 9.42
C PHE A 118 17.26 22.08 9.55
N ARG A 119 16.39 22.67 8.72
CA ARG A 119 16.02 24.08 8.83
C ARG A 119 14.54 24.24 8.51
N PHE A 120 13.85 24.96 9.37
CA PHE A 120 12.44 25.29 9.22
C PHE A 120 12.27 26.76 8.83
N SER A 121 11.42 27.02 7.82
CA SER A 121 11.00 28.35 7.38
C SER A 121 9.48 28.42 7.42
N GLU A 122 8.91 29.54 7.89
CA GLU A 122 7.44 29.69 7.93
C GLU A 122 6.85 29.95 6.54
N ARG A 123 7.67 30.49 5.63
CA ARG A 123 7.25 30.93 4.30
C ARG A 123 8.25 30.54 3.22
N PRO A 124 7.81 30.25 1.99
CA PRO A 124 8.70 30.00 0.86
C PRO A 124 9.63 31.19 0.56
N SER A 125 9.14 32.43 0.70
CA SER A 125 9.92 33.66 0.54
C SER A 125 11.11 33.81 1.50
N GLU A 126 11.15 33.07 2.61
CA GLU A 126 12.23 33.13 3.60
C GLU A 126 13.40 32.19 3.28
N LEU A 127 13.24 31.28 2.31
CA LEU A 127 14.33 30.40 1.87
C LEU A 127 15.45 31.24 1.24
N PRO A 128 16.72 30.91 1.51
CA PRO A 128 17.83 31.58 0.84
C PRO A 128 17.86 31.21 -0.65
N ASP A 129 18.45 32.05 -1.50
CA ASP A 129 18.68 31.71 -2.91
C ASP A 129 19.59 30.47 -3.08
N SER A 130 20.39 30.15 -2.07
CA SER A 130 21.25 28.96 -2.01
C SER A 130 21.54 28.54 -0.57
N TYR A 131 21.66 27.22 -0.35
CA TYR A 131 22.16 26.66 0.91
C TYR A 131 23.69 26.57 1.00
N ASP A 132 24.41 26.96 -0.05
CA ASP A 132 25.87 26.99 -0.05
C ASP A 132 26.43 27.91 1.03
N GLY A 133 27.33 27.37 1.85
CA GLY A 133 27.95 28.09 2.96
C GLY A 133 27.01 28.39 4.14
N VAL A 134 25.76 27.93 4.12
CA VAL A 134 24.88 27.97 5.30
C VAL A 134 25.35 26.93 6.30
N THR A 135 25.73 27.38 7.50
CA THR A 135 26.25 26.53 8.58
C THR A 135 25.33 26.43 9.80
N ASP A 136 24.27 27.22 9.84
CA ASP A 136 23.32 27.27 10.95
C ASP A 136 22.16 26.31 10.65
N TRP A 137 22.36 25.04 11.01
CA TRP A 137 21.39 23.96 10.88
C TRP A 137 21.07 23.40 12.26
N ASP A 138 19.79 23.12 12.49
CA ASP A 138 19.35 22.26 13.58
C ASP A 138 19.57 20.79 13.22
N SER A 139 19.27 19.88 14.14
CA SER A 139 19.25 18.43 13.89
C SER A 139 17.81 17.93 14.02
N ILE A 140 17.38 17.05 13.12
CA ILE A 140 16.09 16.37 13.19
C ILE A 140 16.26 14.87 12.95
N SER A 141 15.50 14.04 13.67
CA SER A 141 15.43 12.62 13.38
C SER A 141 14.61 12.37 12.12
N VAL A 142 15.07 11.48 11.25
CA VAL A 142 14.33 10.97 10.09
C VAL A 142 14.25 9.44 10.20
N PRO A 143 13.05 8.83 10.11
CA PRO A 143 11.76 9.48 9.92
C PRO A 143 11.25 10.21 11.17
N SER A 144 10.53 11.32 10.95
CA SER A 144 9.70 12.00 11.95
C SER A 144 8.73 12.97 11.28
N VAL A 145 7.74 13.43 12.05
CA VAL A 145 6.95 14.61 11.67
C VAL A 145 7.52 15.82 12.41
N TRP A 146 7.74 16.95 11.74
CA TRP A 146 8.45 18.07 12.37
C TRP A 146 7.68 18.65 13.58
N GLN A 147 6.35 18.44 13.65
CA GLN A 147 5.51 18.87 14.76
C GLN A 147 5.71 18.07 16.06
N THR A 148 6.32 16.89 16.00
CA THR A 148 6.75 16.16 17.21
C THR A 148 8.14 16.59 17.66
N GLU A 149 8.96 17.09 16.74
CA GLU A 149 10.30 17.61 16.99
C GLU A 149 10.32 19.08 17.45
N GLY A 150 9.15 19.70 17.61
CA GLY A 150 9.00 21.04 18.20
C GLY A 150 8.89 22.18 17.20
N TYR A 151 8.79 21.90 15.91
CA TYR A 151 8.55 22.89 14.86
C TYR A 151 7.06 22.99 14.55
N ASP A 152 6.55 24.19 14.32
CA ASP A 152 5.15 24.41 13.89
C ASP A 152 4.09 23.86 14.87
N GLN A 153 2.81 24.04 14.56
CA GLN A 153 1.69 23.60 15.38
C GLN A 153 1.12 22.25 14.94
N ARG A 154 0.79 21.41 15.92
CA ARG A 154 -0.02 20.19 15.74
C ARG A 154 -1.47 20.60 15.51
N LEU A 155 -1.99 20.36 14.31
CA LEU A 155 -3.37 20.67 13.94
C LEU A 155 -4.19 19.40 13.89
N TYR A 156 -5.39 19.43 14.43
CA TYR A 156 -6.40 18.39 14.22
C TYR A 156 -7.62 19.05 13.60
N THR A 157 -8.09 18.50 12.48
CA THR A 157 -9.35 18.90 11.86
C THR A 157 -10.03 17.66 11.31
N ASN A 158 -11.36 17.70 11.32
CA ASN A 158 -12.18 16.61 10.79
C ASN A 158 -12.24 16.71 9.26
N ASN A 159 -12.82 17.79 8.71
CA ASN A 159 -13.14 17.86 7.29
C ASN A 159 -12.65 19.12 6.56
N SER A 160 -12.28 20.19 7.27
CA SER A 160 -11.75 21.39 6.62
C SER A 160 -10.32 21.16 6.08
N ILE A 161 -9.93 21.95 5.08
CA ILE A 161 -8.52 22.09 4.70
C ILE A 161 -7.66 22.57 5.88
N THR A 162 -6.37 22.20 5.82
CA THR A 162 -5.43 22.48 6.90
C THR A 162 -5.18 23.98 7.09
N TRP A 163 -5.05 24.76 6.01
CA TRP A 163 -4.64 26.16 6.12
C TRP A 163 -5.74 27.12 6.59
N ASP A 164 -7.03 26.75 6.49
CA ASP A 164 -8.14 27.53 7.07
C ASP A 164 -7.96 27.80 8.57
N HIS A 165 -7.41 26.83 9.31
CA HIS A 165 -7.13 26.97 10.75
C HIS A 165 -5.83 27.74 11.02
N TYR A 166 -4.91 27.73 10.05
CA TYR A 166 -3.65 28.44 10.16
C TYR A 166 -3.86 29.94 9.92
N ASP A 167 -4.54 30.29 8.84
CA ASP A 167 -4.94 31.65 8.51
C ASP A 167 -6.31 31.66 7.81
N PRO A 168 -7.41 31.94 8.55
CA PRO A 168 -8.75 32.00 7.97
C PRO A 168 -8.93 33.08 6.90
N SER A 169 -8.00 34.05 6.78
CA SER A 169 -8.04 35.04 5.71
C SER A 169 -7.55 34.49 4.37
N GLN A 170 -6.85 33.36 4.41
CA GLN A 170 -6.36 32.58 3.28
C GLN A 170 -7.24 31.36 3.02
N ALA A 171 -8.54 31.45 3.36
CA ALA A 171 -9.46 30.36 3.10
C ALA A 171 -9.48 30.06 1.59
N GLY A 172 -9.01 28.87 1.22
CA GLY A 172 -8.72 28.50 -0.15
C GLY A 172 -9.88 27.75 -0.79
N ASP A 173 -10.15 28.05 -2.06
CA ASP A 173 -10.92 27.18 -2.94
C ASP A 173 -9.94 26.19 -3.59
N LEU A 174 -10.30 24.90 -3.58
CA LEU A 174 -9.51 23.85 -4.22
C LEU A 174 -9.96 23.56 -5.65
N VAL A 175 -11.01 24.26 -6.11
CA VAL A 175 -11.38 24.28 -7.52
C VAL A 175 -10.40 25.19 -8.26
N PRO A 176 -9.71 24.70 -9.31
CA PRO A 176 -8.82 25.54 -10.10
C PRO A 176 -9.53 26.74 -10.73
N GLY A 177 -8.83 27.87 -10.80
CA GLY A 177 -9.29 29.09 -11.45
C GLY A 177 -9.34 28.99 -12.99
N GLU A 178 -9.66 30.11 -13.65
CA GLU A 178 -9.71 30.18 -15.13
C GLU A 178 -8.36 29.87 -15.81
N ASP A 179 -7.25 29.99 -15.08
CA ASP A 179 -5.90 29.66 -15.53
C ASP A 179 -5.49 28.20 -15.27
N GLY A 180 -6.37 27.41 -14.66
CA GLY A 180 -6.13 25.99 -14.34
C GLY A 180 -5.35 25.77 -13.05
N THR A 181 -5.10 26.82 -12.25
CA THR A 181 -4.32 26.73 -11.01
C THR A 181 -5.17 26.88 -9.75
N VAL A 182 -4.69 26.31 -8.65
CA VAL A 182 -5.28 26.41 -7.30
C VAL A 182 -4.51 27.47 -6.51
N ASP A 183 -5.20 28.32 -5.76
CA ASP A 183 -4.54 29.32 -4.91
C ASP A 183 -4.00 28.65 -3.63
N VAL A 184 -2.71 28.32 -3.63
CA VAL A 184 -2.05 27.71 -2.46
C VAL A 184 -1.33 28.79 -1.67
N PRO A 185 -1.56 28.88 -0.34
CA PRO A 185 -0.94 29.91 0.49
C PRO A 185 0.57 29.99 0.29
N GLY A 186 1.11 31.20 0.15
CA GLY A 186 2.56 31.45 0.08
C GLY A 186 3.26 30.99 -1.21
N VAL A 187 2.53 30.64 -2.29
CA VAL A 187 3.12 30.13 -3.54
C VAL A 187 3.07 31.13 -4.70
N GLY A 188 1.95 31.85 -4.89
CA GLY A 188 1.75 32.76 -6.03
C GLY A 188 2.56 34.08 -6.03
N ASP A 189 2.35 34.91 -7.06
CA ASP A 189 3.11 36.14 -7.39
C ASP A 189 3.21 37.23 -6.28
N GLY A 190 2.43 37.09 -5.21
CA GLY A 190 2.47 37.95 -4.02
C GLY A 190 3.35 37.46 -2.87
N ASP A 191 3.63 36.14 -2.79
CA ASP A 191 4.42 35.41 -1.77
C ASP A 191 4.47 36.08 -0.38
N ASP A 192 3.30 36.41 0.18
CA ASP A 192 3.17 37.04 1.51
C ASP A 192 2.45 36.15 2.54
N GLY A 193 1.88 35.02 2.10
CA GLY A 193 1.25 33.99 2.92
C GLY A 193 2.24 33.01 3.57
N ALA A 194 1.74 32.19 4.50
CA ALA A 194 2.52 31.10 5.07
C ALA A 194 2.43 29.85 4.19
N ASN A 195 3.52 29.10 4.10
CA ASN A 195 3.56 27.70 3.69
C ASN A 195 4.83 27.12 4.28
N PRO A 196 4.74 26.53 5.48
CA PRO A 196 5.92 26.05 6.19
C PRO A 196 6.74 25.07 5.35
N VAL A 197 8.06 25.28 5.34
CA VAL A 197 9.01 24.47 4.58
C VAL A 197 10.04 23.88 5.53
N GLY A 198 10.12 22.55 5.53
CA GLY A 198 11.21 21.82 6.17
C GLY A 198 12.29 21.50 5.15
N THR A 199 13.48 22.07 5.31
CA THR A 199 14.65 21.71 4.50
C THR A 199 15.54 20.73 5.28
N TYR A 200 15.76 19.56 4.70
CA TYR A 200 16.57 18.48 5.26
C TYR A 200 17.85 18.34 4.44
N ARG A 201 18.99 18.11 5.11
CA ARG A 201 20.26 17.76 4.47
C ARG A 201 20.90 16.59 5.16
N ARG A 202 21.46 15.69 4.35
CA ARG A 202 22.27 14.58 4.86
C ARG A 202 23.38 14.23 3.89
N THR A 203 24.55 14.02 4.46
CA THR A 203 25.70 13.49 3.75
C THR A 203 25.72 11.97 3.86
N PHE A 204 26.04 11.29 2.77
CA PHE A 204 26.15 9.83 2.71
C PHE A 204 27.30 9.42 1.79
N THR A 205 27.75 8.18 1.94
CA THR A 205 28.80 7.60 1.07
C THR A 205 28.19 6.44 0.31
N VAL A 206 28.34 6.47 -1.02
CA VAL A 206 27.97 5.32 -1.86
C VAL A 206 28.99 4.22 -1.65
N PRO A 207 28.59 2.99 -1.31
CA PRO A 207 29.54 1.89 -1.16
C PRO A 207 30.34 1.65 -2.44
N SER A 208 31.67 1.57 -2.35
CA SER A 208 32.53 1.24 -3.51
C SER A 208 32.21 -0.10 -4.19
N ALA A 209 31.53 -1.01 -3.48
CA ALA A 209 31.06 -2.28 -4.02
C ALA A 209 29.87 -2.14 -4.99
N TRP A 210 29.30 -0.95 -5.11
CA TRP A 210 28.23 -0.62 -6.06
C TRP A 210 28.77 -0.11 -7.40
N ASP A 211 30.08 -0.20 -7.64
CA ASP A 211 30.66 0.10 -8.96
C ASP A 211 30.00 -0.74 -10.06
N GLY A 212 29.52 -0.07 -11.12
CA GLY A 212 28.81 -0.70 -12.24
C GLY A 212 27.36 -1.12 -11.95
N ARG A 213 26.72 -0.53 -10.93
CA ARG A 213 25.31 -0.71 -10.59
C ARG A 213 24.54 0.60 -10.74
N GLU A 214 23.23 0.48 -10.95
CA GLU A 214 22.32 1.61 -10.83
C GLU A 214 21.98 1.84 -9.36
N VAL A 215 21.82 3.10 -8.94
CA VAL A 215 21.60 3.51 -7.56
C VAL A 215 20.32 4.33 -7.48
N PHE A 216 19.42 3.92 -6.59
CA PHE A 216 18.12 4.55 -6.41
C PHE A 216 18.01 5.15 -5.01
N LEU A 217 17.41 6.32 -4.91
CA LEU A 217 17.03 6.96 -3.65
C LEU A 217 15.53 6.77 -3.41
N HIS A 218 15.20 6.14 -2.29
CA HIS A 218 13.85 5.74 -1.95
C HIS A 218 13.36 6.45 -0.68
N PHE A 219 12.18 7.07 -0.77
CA PHE A 219 11.43 7.67 0.33
C PHE A 219 10.12 6.90 0.51
N GLU A 220 9.98 6.14 1.60
CA GLU A 220 8.74 5.40 1.91
C GLU A 220 7.55 6.34 2.16
N GLY A 221 7.81 7.59 2.54
CA GLY A 221 6.78 8.61 2.72
C GLY A 221 7.30 9.95 3.24
N ALA A 222 6.97 11.01 2.52
CA ALA A 222 7.15 12.40 2.94
C ALA A 222 5.87 13.19 2.68
N LYS A 223 5.51 14.10 3.59
CA LYS A 223 4.26 14.89 3.53
C LYS A 223 4.54 16.40 3.53
N GLN A 224 3.99 17.22 2.62
CA GLN A 224 2.97 16.88 1.61
C GLN A 224 3.49 16.82 0.17
N ALA A 225 4.32 17.79 -0.21
CA ALA A 225 4.99 17.83 -1.50
C ALA A 225 6.48 18.11 -1.26
N TYR A 226 7.36 17.47 -2.02
CA TYR A 226 8.79 17.62 -1.80
C TYR A 226 9.63 17.55 -3.06
N PHE A 227 10.76 18.24 -3.00
CA PHE A 227 11.77 18.29 -4.05
C PHE A 227 13.08 17.70 -3.54
N VAL A 228 13.81 17.02 -4.41
CA VAL A 228 15.05 16.30 -4.07
C VAL A 228 16.20 16.81 -4.94
N TRP A 229 17.34 17.04 -4.30
CA TRP A 229 18.61 17.34 -4.96
C TRP A 229 19.73 16.46 -4.41
N ILE A 230 20.68 16.11 -5.27
CA ILE A 230 21.94 15.45 -4.92
C ILE A 230 23.08 16.35 -5.36
N ASP A 231 23.95 16.72 -4.42
CA ASP A 231 25.11 17.61 -4.66
C ASP A 231 24.74 18.92 -5.39
N GLY A 232 23.50 19.38 -5.16
CA GLY A 232 22.91 20.60 -5.73
C GLY A 232 22.23 20.43 -7.08
N GLU A 233 22.32 19.26 -7.70
CA GLU A 233 21.62 18.91 -8.93
C GLU A 233 20.22 18.40 -8.62
N TYR A 234 19.23 18.87 -9.39
CA TYR A 234 17.84 18.47 -9.20
C TYR A 234 17.61 17.03 -9.65
N VAL A 235 17.01 16.24 -8.78
CA VAL A 235 16.69 14.83 -9.02
C VAL A 235 15.22 14.67 -9.37
N GLY A 236 14.30 15.21 -8.56
CA GLY A 236 12.87 15.03 -8.82
C GLY A 236 11.95 15.68 -7.79
N PHE A 237 10.65 15.48 -8.02
CA PHE A 237 9.56 16.05 -7.25
C PHE A 237 8.45 15.02 -7.05
N GLN A 238 7.74 15.08 -5.91
CA GLN A 238 6.56 14.26 -5.67
C GLN A 238 5.53 14.94 -4.75
N GLN A 239 4.27 14.74 -5.12
CA GLN A 239 3.08 14.82 -4.25
C GLN A 239 2.51 13.42 -3.95
N GLY A 240 1.69 13.32 -2.89
CA GLY A 240 1.08 12.07 -2.45
C GLY A 240 1.90 11.41 -1.35
N ALA A 241 1.47 11.64 -0.11
CA ALA A 241 2.30 11.43 1.08
C ALA A 241 2.33 10.00 1.65
N MET A 242 1.67 9.04 0.99
CA MET A 242 1.36 7.71 1.54
C MET A 242 1.93 6.55 0.74
N THR A 243 2.44 6.81 -0.45
CA THR A 243 3.09 5.85 -1.33
C THR A 243 4.51 6.31 -1.65
N PRO A 244 5.46 5.38 -1.86
CA PRO A 244 6.86 5.75 -1.92
C PRO A 244 7.24 6.61 -3.12
N GLY A 245 8.16 7.54 -2.93
CA GLY A 245 8.86 8.20 -4.03
C GLY A 245 10.25 7.64 -4.20
N GLU A 246 10.55 7.24 -5.42
CA GLU A 246 11.81 6.63 -5.78
C GLU A 246 12.39 7.34 -7.00
N PHE A 247 13.69 7.57 -6.97
CA PHE A 247 14.40 8.33 -8.00
C PHE A 247 15.70 7.63 -8.35
N ASP A 248 15.96 7.43 -9.64
CA ASP A 248 17.29 7.05 -10.12
C ASP A 248 18.26 8.20 -9.86
N VAL A 249 19.32 7.92 -9.09
CA VAL A 249 20.37 8.89 -8.75
C VAL A 249 21.73 8.48 -9.30
N THR A 250 21.79 7.49 -10.18
CA THR A 250 23.04 6.90 -10.68
C THR A 250 23.98 7.93 -11.27
N ASP A 251 23.46 8.83 -12.11
CA ASP A 251 24.24 9.90 -12.75
C ASP A 251 24.64 11.05 -11.79
N HIS A 252 24.06 11.09 -10.59
CA HIS A 252 24.31 12.13 -9.60
C HIS A 252 25.28 11.70 -8.50
N VAL A 253 25.66 10.42 -8.43
CA VAL A 253 26.53 9.89 -7.37
C VAL A 253 27.67 9.06 -7.94
N ALA A 254 28.76 8.92 -7.17
CA ALA A 254 29.91 8.10 -7.56
C ALA A 254 30.24 7.02 -6.51
N PRO A 255 30.47 5.76 -6.92
CA PRO A 255 30.85 4.68 -6.01
C PRO A 255 32.12 5.00 -5.20
N GLY A 256 32.01 4.88 -3.88
CA GLY A 256 33.08 5.17 -2.93
C GLY A 256 33.25 6.65 -2.58
N GLU A 257 32.48 7.54 -3.21
CA GLU A 257 32.51 8.98 -2.93
C GLU A 257 31.40 9.40 -1.97
N GLU A 258 31.59 10.57 -1.37
CA GLU A 258 30.63 11.20 -0.49
C GLU A 258 29.76 12.14 -1.31
N SER A 259 28.44 12.03 -1.14
CA SER A 259 27.42 12.88 -1.74
C SER A 259 26.48 13.40 -0.68
N GLN A 260 25.72 14.42 -1.02
CA GLN A 260 24.78 15.06 -0.13
C GLN A 260 23.40 15.16 -0.76
N VAL A 261 22.41 14.66 -0.04
CA VAL A 261 21.00 14.87 -0.36
C VAL A 261 20.48 16.13 0.33
N THR A 262 19.75 16.95 -0.42
CA THR A 262 18.92 18.06 0.10
C THR A 262 17.47 17.79 -0.27
N VAL A 263 16.56 17.92 0.70
CA VAL A 263 15.11 17.75 0.48
C VAL A 263 14.38 18.96 1.00
N GLN A 264 13.55 19.59 0.18
CA GLN A 264 12.63 20.65 0.61
C GLN A 264 11.22 20.09 0.66
N VAL A 265 10.65 19.98 1.86
CA VAL A 265 9.28 19.49 2.09
C VAL A 265 8.37 20.67 2.40
N TYR A 266 7.37 20.88 1.55
CA TYR A 266 6.36 21.91 1.69
C TYR A 266 5.14 21.33 2.41
N ARG A 267 4.59 22.11 3.35
CA ARG A 267 3.43 21.72 4.16
C ARG A 267 2.17 21.59 3.33
N TRP A 268 1.98 22.47 2.35
CA TRP A 268 0.77 22.57 1.54
C TRP A 268 1.08 22.60 0.05
N SER A 269 0.22 21.91 -0.71
CA SER A 269 0.10 21.93 -2.17
C SER A 269 -1.36 21.71 -2.57
N ASP A 270 -1.67 21.77 -3.86
CA ASP A 270 -2.95 21.39 -4.45
C ASP A 270 -3.40 19.96 -4.04
N GLY A 271 -2.45 19.07 -3.76
CA GLY A 271 -2.70 17.71 -3.27
C GLY A 271 -3.51 17.63 -1.98
N GLU A 272 -3.68 18.72 -1.23
CA GLU A 272 -4.60 18.79 -0.08
C GLU A 272 -6.05 18.45 -0.47
N ALA A 273 -6.44 18.67 -1.74
CA ALA A 273 -7.75 18.29 -2.29
C ALA A 273 -8.10 16.81 -2.13
N LEU A 274 -7.08 15.95 -2.05
CA LEU A 274 -7.23 14.51 -1.90
C LEU A 274 -6.89 14.03 -0.47
N GLU A 275 -6.54 14.93 0.45
CA GLU A 275 -5.90 14.60 1.73
C GLU A 275 -6.62 15.15 2.98
N THR A 276 -7.93 15.37 2.87
CA THR A 276 -8.76 16.01 3.91
C THR A 276 -9.29 15.11 5.04
N ILE A 277 -8.60 14.00 5.29
CA ILE A 277 -8.89 12.94 6.30
C ILE A 277 -9.14 13.49 7.71
N ASP A 278 -10.11 12.94 8.46
CA ASP A 278 -10.32 13.27 9.90
C ASP A 278 -9.15 12.79 10.79
N MET A 279 -8.09 13.60 10.88
CA MET A 279 -6.87 13.27 11.62
C MET A 279 -6.03 14.49 12.00
N PHE A 280 -4.93 14.26 12.71
CA PHE A 280 -3.88 15.25 12.88
C PHE A 280 -3.17 15.52 11.54
N ARG A 281 -2.95 16.80 11.22
CA ARG A 281 -2.28 17.28 10.01
C ARG A 281 -0.79 17.49 10.28
N TYR A 282 -0.02 16.46 9.95
CA TYR A 282 1.43 16.43 10.10
C TYR A 282 2.17 16.64 8.78
N SER A 283 3.48 16.94 8.86
CA SER A 283 4.35 17.14 7.71
C SER A 283 5.79 16.74 8.03
N GLY A 284 6.57 16.50 6.98
CA GLY A 284 7.95 16.03 7.07
C GLY A 284 8.17 14.65 6.44
N ILE A 285 9.40 14.16 6.56
CA ILE A 285 9.80 12.84 6.08
C ILE A 285 9.43 11.82 7.16
N HIS A 286 8.22 11.27 7.06
CA HIS A 286 7.55 10.57 8.15
C HIS A 286 7.68 9.03 8.09
N ARG A 287 8.21 8.48 6.99
CA ARG A 287 8.66 7.08 6.85
C ARG A 287 10.10 7.03 6.32
N SER A 288 10.67 5.83 6.32
CA SER A 288 12.08 5.58 6.07
C SER A 288 12.63 6.12 4.75
N VAL A 289 13.92 6.41 4.74
CA VAL A 289 14.70 6.80 3.58
C VAL A 289 15.90 5.88 3.44
N TYR A 290 16.15 5.36 2.25
CA TYR A 290 17.30 4.51 1.98
C TYR A 290 17.77 4.62 0.51
N LEU A 291 19.01 4.22 0.28
CA LEU A 291 19.53 3.94 -1.05
C LEU A 291 19.51 2.44 -1.30
N TYR A 292 19.27 2.02 -2.53
CA TYR A 292 19.57 0.66 -2.95
C TYR A 292 20.22 0.62 -4.33
N ALA A 293 20.91 -0.49 -4.63
CA ALA A 293 21.64 -0.64 -5.87
C ALA A 293 21.31 -1.93 -6.62
N THR A 294 21.01 -1.82 -7.91
CA THR A 294 20.60 -2.95 -8.76
C THR A 294 21.68 -3.26 -9.81
N PRO A 295 21.79 -4.51 -10.28
CA PRO A 295 22.56 -4.78 -11.49
C PRO A 295 21.90 -4.14 -12.72
N LEU A 296 22.67 -3.95 -13.79
CA LEU A 296 22.19 -3.34 -15.05
C LEU A 296 21.00 -4.08 -15.70
N VAL A 297 20.83 -5.37 -15.44
CA VAL A 297 19.59 -6.10 -15.75
C VAL A 297 19.02 -6.58 -14.44
N HIS A 298 17.81 -6.11 -14.12
CA HIS A 298 17.21 -6.17 -12.79
C HIS A 298 15.77 -6.67 -12.86
N MET A 299 15.36 -7.50 -11.89
CA MET A 299 13.95 -7.84 -11.64
C MET A 299 13.24 -6.64 -11.01
N ARG A 300 12.81 -5.67 -11.83
CA ARG A 300 12.19 -4.41 -11.38
C ARG A 300 10.94 -4.61 -10.55
N ASP A 301 10.10 -5.55 -10.97
CA ASP A 301 8.81 -5.82 -10.35
C ASP A 301 8.38 -7.28 -10.60
N PHE A 302 7.50 -7.78 -9.75
CA PHE A 302 6.89 -9.08 -9.96
C PHE A 302 5.53 -9.20 -9.28
N ASP A 303 4.68 -10.07 -9.82
CA ASP A 303 3.34 -10.37 -9.33
C ASP A 303 3.24 -11.85 -8.97
N VAL A 304 2.78 -12.17 -7.76
CA VAL A 304 2.61 -13.53 -7.27
C VAL A 304 1.13 -13.86 -7.07
N ARG A 305 0.65 -14.86 -7.81
CA ARG A 305 -0.74 -15.34 -7.76
C ARG A 305 -0.80 -16.81 -7.35
N THR A 306 -1.80 -17.17 -6.56
CA THR A 306 -1.95 -18.51 -5.96
C THR A 306 -3.35 -19.08 -6.19
N ALA A 307 -3.76 -19.23 -7.45
CA ALA A 307 -5.09 -19.74 -7.78
C ALA A 307 -5.29 -21.15 -7.19
N LEU A 308 -6.34 -21.33 -6.39
CA LEU A 308 -6.75 -22.65 -5.91
C LEU A 308 -7.64 -23.33 -6.98
N ASP A 309 -7.71 -24.65 -6.94
CA ASP A 309 -8.68 -25.38 -7.76
C ASP A 309 -10.12 -25.26 -7.22
N ASP A 310 -11.10 -25.70 -7.99
CA ASP A 310 -12.54 -25.59 -7.65
C ASP A 310 -12.91 -26.32 -6.32
N ASP A 311 -12.08 -27.27 -5.88
CA ASP A 311 -12.26 -28.02 -4.63
C ASP A 311 -11.45 -27.40 -3.46
N TYR A 312 -10.69 -26.34 -3.72
CA TYR A 312 -9.74 -25.71 -2.82
C TYR A 312 -8.78 -26.77 -2.21
N GLU A 313 -8.31 -27.74 -2.97
CA GLU A 313 -7.32 -28.72 -2.55
C GLU A 313 -5.94 -28.30 -3.05
N ASP A 314 -5.72 -28.31 -4.37
CA ASP A 314 -4.46 -27.98 -5.03
C ASP A 314 -4.40 -26.50 -5.45
N ALA A 315 -3.21 -26.04 -5.87
CA ALA A 315 -3.02 -24.67 -6.33
C ALA A 315 -2.04 -24.55 -7.50
N THR A 316 -2.23 -23.52 -8.32
CA THR A 316 -1.23 -23.03 -9.28
C THR A 316 -0.56 -21.80 -8.70
N LEU A 317 0.76 -21.87 -8.50
CA LEU A 317 1.60 -20.70 -8.27
C LEU A 317 1.97 -20.09 -9.63
N SER A 318 1.55 -18.86 -9.88
CA SER A 318 1.96 -18.06 -11.04
C SER A 318 2.81 -16.88 -10.57
N VAL A 319 3.95 -16.66 -11.23
CA VAL A 319 4.83 -15.52 -10.98
C VAL A 319 5.15 -14.84 -12.30
N ASP A 320 4.69 -13.60 -12.47
CA ASP A 320 5.08 -12.77 -13.60
C ASP A 320 6.20 -11.82 -13.14
N VAL A 321 7.33 -11.82 -13.83
CA VAL A 321 8.51 -11.03 -13.48
C VAL A 321 8.83 -10.06 -14.60
N GLU A 322 8.97 -8.80 -14.26
CA GLU A 322 9.42 -7.72 -15.14
C GLU A 322 10.94 -7.56 -15.00
N LEU A 323 11.65 -7.70 -16.12
CA LEU A 323 13.07 -7.40 -16.23
C LEU A 323 13.27 -6.07 -16.94
N VAL A 324 14.01 -5.17 -16.31
CA VAL A 324 14.49 -3.93 -16.94
C VAL A 324 15.96 -4.09 -17.34
N ASN A 325 16.37 -3.41 -18.40
CA ASN A 325 17.76 -3.32 -18.85
C ASN A 325 18.20 -1.85 -18.94
N TYR A 326 19.04 -1.42 -18.00
CA TYR A 326 19.58 -0.06 -17.95
C TYR A 326 20.72 0.19 -18.94
N THR A 327 20.78 -0.55 -20.05
CA THR A 327 21.81 -0.38 -21.09
C THR A 327 21.21 -0.26 -22.48
N ASP A 328 21.91 0.47 -23.37
CA ASP A 328 21.49 0.70 -24.77
C ASP A 328 21.56 -0.56 -25.67
N SER A 329 21.95 -1.71 -25.13
CA SER A 329 22.20 -2.92 -25.91
C SER A 329 21.59 -4.15 -25.26
N GLY A 330 21.05 -5.06 -26.08
CA GLY A 330 20.55 -6.34 -25.58
C GLY A 330 21.64 -7.14 -24.87
N ARG A 331 21.25 -7.77 -23.76
CA ARG A 331 22.15 -8.46 -22.83
C ARG A 331 22.13 -9.99 -22.96
N GLY A 332 21.38 -10.52 -23.91
CA GLY A 332 21.32 -11.96 -24.20
C GLY A 332 20.27 -12.67 -23.35
N GLU A 333 20.44 -13.97 -23.15
CA GLU A 333 19.46 -14.79 -22.43
C GLU A 333 19.65 -14.67 -20.91
N TYR A 334 18.55 -14.41 -20.22
CA TYR A 334 18.45 -14.45 -18.76
C TYR A 334 17.44 -15.51 -18.35
N THR A 335 17.68 -16.16 -17.21
CA THR A 335 16.76 -17.12 -16.62
C THR A 335 16.33 -16.62 -15.24
N VAL A 336 15.03 -16.52 -15.00
CA VAL A 336 14.49 -16.36 -13.66
C VAL A 336 14.16 -17.75 -13.11
N THR A 337 14.64 -18.06 -11.91
CA THR A 337 14.32 -19.30 -11.19
C THR A 337 13.64 -18.97 -9.86
N GLY A 338 12.40 -19.42 -9.68
CA GLY A 338 11.66 -19.35 -8.43
C GLY A 338 11.83 -20.61 -7.59
N HIS A 339 12.18 -20.45 -6.32
CA HIS A 339 12.30 -21.51 -5.34
C HIS A 339 11.30 -21.32 -4.20
N LEU A 340 10.26 -22.15 -4.18
CA LEU A 340 9.24 -22.11 -3.13
C LEU A 340 9.63 -23.02 -1.96
N PHE A 341 9.70 -22.45 -0.77
CA PHE A 341 9.96 -23.17 0.48
C PHE A 341 8.69 -23.21 1.33
N GLY A 342 8.35 -24.42 1.81
CA GLY A 342 7.22 -24.66 2.69
C GLY A 342 7.31 -23.90 4.01
N PRO A 343 6.17 -23.66 4.70
CA PRO A 343 6.17 -23.02 6.00
C PRO A 343 7.04 -23.79 7.00
N GLU A 344 7.68 -23.07 7.92
CA GLU A 344 8.37 -23.72 9.03
C GLU A 344 7.36 -24.49 9.88
N GLN A 345 7.67 -25.74 10.22
CA GLN A 345 6.94 -26.46 11.28
C GLN A 345 7.37 -25.91 12.65
N SER A 346 7.00 -24.65 12.94
CA SER A 346 6.98 -24.13 14.28
C SER A 346 5.52 -23.88 14.69
N HIS A 347 5.24 -24.01 15.98
CA HIS A 347 3.90 -24.11 16.58
C HIS A 347 2.87 -23.08 16.07
N PRO A 348 1.55 -23.37 16.16
CA PRO A 348 0.49 -22.42 15.79
C PRO A 348 0.85 -21.05 16.36
N GLY A 349 0.81 -20.04 15.49
CA GLY A 349 1.59 -18.80 15.46
C GLY A 349 2.02 -18.16 16.78
N ARG A 350 2.79 -17.07 16.71
CA ARG A 350 3.00 -16.21 17.89
C ARG A 350 1.65 -15.60 18.30
N GLY A 351 0.84 -16.37 19.01
CA GLY A 351 -0.24 -15.86 19.82
C GLY A 351 0.36 -15.02 20.94
N PRO A 352 -0.44 -14.11 21.51
CA PRO A 352 -0.01 -13.29 22.64
C PRO A 352 0.60 -14.19 23.72
N PRO A 353 1.68 -13.76 24.42
CA PRO A 353 2.23 -14.50 25.54
C PRO A 353 1.11 -14.95 26.48
N ASP A 354 1.08 -16.23 26.86
CA ASP A 354 0.05 -16.80 27.76
C ASP A 354 0.21 -16.14 29.14
N ASP A 355 -0.53 -15.04 29.36
CA ASP A 355 -0.38 -14.16 30.53
C ASP A 355 -1.08 -14.73 31.78
N ARG A 356 -0.95 -16.03 32.00
CA ARG A 356 -1.37 -16.69 33.24
C ARG A 356 -0.26 -16.54 34.28
N GLY A 357 -0.10 -15.32 34.80
CA GLY A 357 1.10 -14.94 35.56
C GLY A 357 1.02 -14.03 36.80
N LYS A 358 -0.12 -13.39 37.14
CA LYS A 358 -0.39 -12.54 38.34
C LYS A 358 0.27 -11.14 38.42
N PRO A 359 -0.45 -10.12 38.97
CA PRO A 359 0.10 -8.79 39.19
C PRO A 359 0.97 -8.75 40.45
N GLY A 360 2.18 -8.19 40.33
CA GLY A 360 3.10 -8.00 41.44
C GLY A 360 3.85 -6.67 41.31
N TRP A 361 3.22 -5.59 41.74
CA TRP A 361 3.90 -4.31 41.96
C TRP A 361 4.74 -4.41 43.24
N SER A 362 6.08 -4.42 43.10
CA SER A 362 7.00 -3.99 44.17
C SER A 362 8.38 -3.73 43.58
N GLY A 363 8.88 -2.51 43.75
CA GLY A 363 10.23 -2.14 43.36
C GLY A 363 11.30 -2.76 44.24
N ASP A 364 12.47 -3.04 43.66
CA ASP A 364 13.76 -2.73 44.27
C ASP A 364 14.86 -2.74 43.20
N ARG A 365 15.87 -1.88 43.39
CA ARG A 365 17.06 -1.75 42.54
C ARG A 365 18.05 -2.85 42.87
N GLY A 366 18.52 -3.62 41.89
CA GLY A 366 19.58 -4.61 42.07
C GLY A 366 20.35 -4.92 40.78
N LYS A 367 21.68 -4.89 40.85
CA LYS A 367 22.70 -4.96 39.78
C LYS A 367 22.69 -6.24 38.93
N PRO A 368 23.33 -6.25 37.72
CA PRO A 368 23.39 -7.42 36.86
C PRO A 368 24.52 -8.39 37.27
N GLU A 369 24.19 -9.67 37.40
CA GLU A 369 25.19 -10.76 37.48
C GLU A 369 25.28 -11.53 36.16
N ARG A 370 26.53 -11.75 35.74
CA ARG A 370 26.96 -12.66 34.67
C ARG A 370 26.95 -14.12 35.15
N ASN A 371 26.32 -15.00 34.38
CA ASN A 371 26.76 -16.38 34.05
C ASN A 371 25.60 -17.02 33.25
N GLY A 372 25.79 -17.73 32.15
CA GLY A 372 26.86 -18.67 31.84
C GLY A 372 26.22 -20.03 31.57
N ASN A 373 26.13 -20.39 30.29
CA ASN A 373 26.11 -21.75 29.75
C ASN A 373 24.93 -22.69 30.12
N ARG A 374 23.99 -22.88 29.17
CA ARG A 374 23.15 -24.09 29.08
C ARG A 374 23.06 -24.61 27.65
N GLY A 375 23.81 -25.68 27.41
CA GLY A 375 23.40 -26.90 26.71
C GLY A 375 22.65 -26.77 25.38
N ARG A 376 23.42 -26.71 24.29
CA ARG A 376 22.97 -27.01 22.92
C ARG A 376 22.66 -28.51 22.83
N HIS A 377 21.38 -28.89 22.95
CA HIS A 377 20.89 -30.17 22.46
C HIS A 377 20.41 -30.00 21.02
N GLY A 378 21.09 -30.69 20.10
CA GLY A 378 20.91 -30.54 18.66
C GLY A 378 19.50 -30.88 18.17
N ARG A 379 18.95 -29.94 17.38
CA ARG A 379 17.90 -30.20 16.39
C ARG A 379 18.54 -29.92 15.03
N ASN A 380 18.86 -30.98 14.29
CA ASN A 380 19.41 -30.91 12.94
C ASN A 380 18.27 -31.05 11.91
N GLY A 381 17.51 -29.98 11.72
CA GLY A 381 16.74 -29.71 10.50
C GLY A 381 17.05 -28.27 10.08
N PRO A 382 17.19 -27.96 8.78
CA PRO A 382 17.43 -26.58 8.36
C PRO A 382 16.24 -25.69 8.82
N PRO A 383 16.50 -24.52 9.42
CA PRO A 383 15.48 -23.61 9.97
C PRO A 383 14.75 -22.84 8.86
N HIS A 384 14.32 -23.52 7.81
CA HIS A 384 14.11 -22.91 6.49
C HIS A 384 13.02 -23.62 5.68
N GLY A 385 12.12 -24.35 6.35
CA GLY A 385 11.17 -25.21 5.65
C GLY A 385 11.84 -26.20 4.67
N ARG A 386 11.05 -26.94 3.91
CA ARG A 386 11.55 -27.79 2.82
C ARG A 386 11.23 -27.09 1.50
N LYS A 387 12.15 -27.10 0.53
CA LYS A 387 11.83 -26.68 -0.84
C LYS A 387 10.71 -27.58 -1.40
N VAL A 388 9.58 -27.00 -1.74
CA VAL A 388 8.38 -27.71 -2.22
C VAL A 388 8.23 -27.65 -3.74
N ALA A 389 8.64 -26.54 -4.37
CA ALA A 389 8.59 -26.37 -5.82
C ALA A 389 9.82 -25.63 -6.35
N THR A 390 10.10 -25.79 -7.64
CA THR A 390 11.04 -24.96 -8.40
C THR A 390 10.47 -24.71 -9.77
N VAL A 391 10.46 -23.45 -10.17
CA VAL A 391 9.94 -22.99 -11.45
C VAL A 391 10.98 -22.12 -12.11
N SER A 392 11.07 -22.13 -13.43
CA SER A 392 12.00 -21.29 -14.16
C SER A 392 11.47 -20.93 -15.54
N ALA A 393 11.79 -19.72 -15.99
CA ALA A 393 11.59 -19.27 -17.36
C ALA A 393 12.87 -18.56 -17.83
N SER A 394 13.13 -18.62 -19.13
CA SER A 394 14.22 -17.88 -19.77
C SER A 394 13.68 -17.02 -20.88
N GLU A 395 14.26 -15.84 -21.06
CA GLU A 395 13.94 -14.93 -22.16
C GLU A 395 15.18 -14.17 -22.60
N THR A 396 15.21 -13.73 -23.87
CA THR A 396 16.25 -12.82 -24.33
C THR A 396 15.91 -11.40 -23.90
N VAL A 397 16.79 -10.75 -23.15
CA VAL A 397 16.65 -9.37 -22.71
C VAL A 397 17.27 -8.45 -23.76
N ASP A 398 16.43 -7.64 -24.40
CA ASP A 398 16.86 -6.61 -25.34
C ASP A 398 16.98 -5.23 -24.65
N GLY A 399 16.99 -4.14 -25.41
CA GLY A 399 17.09 -2.79 -24.84
C GLY A 399 15.85 -2.35 -24.06
N ASP A 400 14.69 -2.97 -24.33
CA ASP A 400 13.41 -2.60 -23.70
C ASP A 400 13.10 -3.49 -22.48
N GLY A 401 13.96 -4.46 -22.15
CA GLY A 401 13.75 -5.39 -21.04
C GLY A 401 13.10 -6.71 -21.47
N ALA A 402 12.39 -7.37 -20.56
CA ALA A 402 11.61 -8.59 -20.85
C ALA A 402 10.55 -8.84 -19.76
N VAL A 403 9.52 -9.62 -20.08
CA VAL A 403 8.58 -10.15 -19.07
C VAL A 403 8.55 -11.67 -19.13
N LEU A 404 8.69 -12.31 -17.97
CA LEU A 404 8.71 -13.76 -17.83
C LEU A 404 7.51 -14.23 -17.00
N ALA A 405 6.81 -15.25 -17.49
CA ALA A 405 5.76 -15.93 -16.75
C ALA A 405 6.24 -17.31 -16.29
N LEU A 406 6.17 -17.55 -14.98
CA LEU A 406 6.58 -18.78 -14.31
C LEU A 406 5.34 -19.43 -13.69
N GLU A 407 5.13 -20.72 -13.92
CA GLU A 407 4.02 -21.48 -13.33
C GLU A 407 4.48 -22.80 -12.69
N ALA A 408 3.95 -23.12 -11.51
CA ALA A 408 4.14 -24.40 -10.85
C ALA A 408 2.87 -24.89 -10.15
N ASP A 409 2.55 -26.16 -10.36
CA ASP A 409 1.53 -26.85 -9.58
C ASP A 409 2.05 -27.13 -8.17
N VAL A 410 1.24 -26.85 -7.16
CA VAL A 410 1.52 -27.11 -5.75
C VAL A 410 0.39 -27.96 -5.20
N GLU A 411 0.71 -29.22 -4.89
CA GLU A 411 -0.24 -30.19 -4.33
C GLU A 411 -0.54 -29.87 -2.86
N ASP A 412 -1.83 -29.81 -2.49
CA ASP A 412 -2.36 -29.59 -1.14
C ASP A 412 -1.56 -28.57 -0.30
N PRO A 413 -1.40 -27.31 -0.75
CA PRO A 413 -0.66 -26.32 0.01
C PRO A 413 -1.39 -25.97 1.31
N ALA A 414 -0.62 -25.82 2.40
CA ALA A 414 -1.10 -25.16 3.60
C ALA A 414 -1.63 -23.76 3.27
N LYS A 415 -2.96 -23.58 3.41
CA LYS A 415 -3.64 -22.33 3.07
C LYS A 415 -3.42 -21.26 4.11
N TRP A 416 -3.45 -20.01 3.64
CA TRP A 416 -3.43 -18.81 4.45
C TRP A 416 -4.88 -18.37 4.75
N SER A 417 -5.10 -17.93 5.99
CA SER A 417 -6.28 -17.18 6.42
C SER A 417 -5.96 -16.42 7.70
N ALA A 418 -6.86 -15.54 8.14
CA ALA A 418 -6.70 -14.87 9.44
C ALA A 418 -6.64 -15.84 10.64
N GLU A 419 -7.12 -17.08 10.48
CA GLU A 419 -7.08 -18.12 11.52
C GLU A 419 -5.86 -19.03 11.39
N HIS A 420 -5.39 -19.24 10.16
CA HIS A 420 -4.28 -20.13 9.81
C HIS A 420 -3.30 -19.37 8.89
N PRO A 421 -2.44 -18.49 9.41
CA PRO A 421 -1.54 -17.65 8.61
C PRO A 421 -0.32 -18.42 8.11
N SER A 422 -0.55 -19.46 7.30
CA SER A 422 0.52 -20.27 6.71
C SER A 422 1.24 -19.48 5.63
N LEU A 423 2.53 -19.21 5.80
CA LEU A 423 3.34 -18.48 4.83
C LEU A 423 4.46 -19.37 4.27
N TYR A 424 4.53 -19.44 2.95
CA TYR A 424 5.66 -19.94 2.20
C TYR A 424 6.67 -18.83 1.97
N THR A 425 7.89 -19.21 1.60
CA THR A 425 8.92 -18.27 1.17
C THR A 425 9.28 -18.57 -0.27
N LEU A 426 9.02 -17.62 -1.17
CA LEU A 426 9.47 -17.66 -2.56
C LEU A 426 10.78 -16.89 -2.65
N VAL A 427 11.82 -17.54 -3.19
CA VAL A 427 13.10 -16.88 -3.52
C VAL A 427 13.24 -16.88 -5.03
N LEU A 428 13.34 -15.69 -5.62
CA LEU A 428 13.58 -15.50 -7.06
C LEU A 428 15.07 -15.27 -7.29
N GLU A 429 15.68 -16.02 -8.19
CA GLU A 429 17.05 -15.83 -8.64
C GLU A 429 17.06 -15.46 -10.12
N LEU A 430 17.66 -14.31 -10.45
CA LEU A 430 17.98 -13.94 -11.82
C LEU A 430 19.37 -14.50 -12.15
N VAL A 431 19.45 -15.27 -13.23
CA VAL A 431 20.65 -16.01 -13.63
C VAL A 431 21.04 -15.61 -15.05
N SER A 432 22.31 -15.29 -15.23
CA SER A 432 22.94 -15.03 -16.54
C SER A 432 24.28 -15.75 -16.63
N GLU A 433 24.59 -16.32 -17.79
CA GLU A 433 25.83 -17.08 -18.03
C GLU A 433 26.11 -18.20 -17.00
N GLY A 434 25.05 -18.72 -16.35
CA GLY A 434 25.14 -19.76 -15.33
C GLY A 434 25.45 -19.26 -13.91
N GLU A 435 25.50 -17.95 -13.68
CA GLU A 435 25.71 -17.31 -12.37
C GLU A 435 24.50 -16.49 -11.96
N ALA A 436 24.13 -16.53 -10.67
CA ALA A 436 23.07 -15.68 -10.12
C ALA A 436 23.58 -14.24 -10.04
N THR A 437 22.90 -13.31 -10.71
CA THR A 437 23.23 -11.88 -10.72
C THR A 437 22.46 -11.12 -9.65
N GLU A 438 21.30 -11.63 -9.26
CA GLU A 438 20.39 -11.02 -8.31
C GLU A 438 19.49 -12.06 -7.64
N VAL A 439 19.14 -11.80 -6.38
CA VAL A 439 18.20 -12.62 -5.61
C VAL A 439 17.19 -11.74 -4.89
N MET A 440 15.92 -12.11 -4.93
CA MET A 440 14.83 -11.47 -4.19
C MET A 440 14.05 -12.48 -3.35
N LEU A 441 13.27 -12.00 -2.39
CA LEU A 441 12.46 -12.83 -1.50
C LEU A 441 11.06 -12.25 -1.32
N GLU A 442 10.05 -13.12 -1.43
CA GLU A 442 8.65 -12.80 -1.19
C GLU A 442 8.00 -13.83 -0.26
N LYS A 443 7.05 -13.39 0.58
CA LYS A 443 6.17 -14.27 1.34
C LYS A 443 4.93 -14.59 0.53
N VAL A 444 4.53 -15.86 0.55
CA VAL A 444 3.40 -16.35 -0.24
C VAL A 444 2.40 -17.05 0.68
N GLY A 445 1.19 -16.54 0.76
CA GLY A 445 0.06 -17.23 1.39
C GLY A 445 -0.87 -17.79 0.32
N PHE A 446 -1.06 -19.11 0.26
CA PHE A 446 -2.02 -19.71 -0.67
C PHE A 446 -3.44 -19.45 -0.16
N ARG A 447 -4.20 -18.63 -0.88
CA ARG A 447 -5.56 -18.24 -0.51
C ARG A 447 -6.39 -17.86 -1.71
N GLU A 448 -7.70 -17.94 -1.55
CA GLU A 448 -8.68 -17.40 -2.48
C GLU A 448 -9.73 -16.58 -1.71
N TYR A 449 -10.03 -15.39 -2.23
CA TYR A 449 -11.06 -14.48 -1.73
C TYR A 449 -12.16 -14.35 -2.75
N GLU A 450 -13.39 -14.60 -2.33
CA GLU A 450 -14.55 -14.59 -3.23
C GLU A 450 -15.78 -14.01 -2.54
N THR A 451 -16.79 -13.72 -3.36
CA THR A 451 -18.13 -13.33 -2.92
C THR A 451 -19.18 -14.13 -3.67
N THR A 452 -20.27 -14.52 -3.01
CA THR A 452 -21.44 -15.10 -3.68
C THR A 452 -22.39 -14.03 -4.23
N ARG A 453 -21.81 -12.93 -4.72
CA ARG A 453 -22.50 -11.80 -5.33
C ARG A 453 -23.53 -12.27 -6.37
N GLY A 454 -24.73 -11.69 -6.31
CA GLY A 454 -25.86 -12.08 -7.15
C GLY A 454 -26.78 -13.14 -6.53
N GLU A 455 -26.40 -13.73 -5.39
CA GLU A 455 -27.23 -14.65 -4.63
C GLU A 455 -27.91 -13.93 -3.45
N GLN A 456 -29.15 -14.33 -3.14
CA GLN A 456 -29.83 -13.82 -1.96
C GLN A 456 -29.11 -14.30 -0.70
N GLY A 457 -28.65 -13.35 0.13
CA GLY A 457 -27.84 -13.66 1.31
C GLY A 457 -26.37 -13.87 0.97
N ALA A 458 -25.86 -13.15 -0.04
CA ALA A 458 -24.46 -13.20 -0.46
C ALA A 458 -23.49 -13.07 0.72
N VAL A 459 -22.42 -13.87 0.70
CA VAL A 459 -21.37 -13.91 1.71
C VAL A 459 -20.00 -13.74 1.07
N ILE A 460 -19.05 -13.26 1.87
CA ILE A 460 -17.62 -13.33 1.55
C ILE A 460 -17.12 -14.71 1.96
N THR A 461 -16.36 -15.36 1.07
CA THR A 461 -15.71 -16.64 1.33
C THR A 461 -14.20 -16.50 1.28
N VAL A 462 -13.51 -17.27 2.13
CA VAL A 462 -12.06 -17.42 2.13
C VAL A 462 -11.77 -18.91 2.00
N ASN A 463 -11.11 -19.31 0.92
CA ASN A 463 -10.86 -20.72 0.59
C ASN A 463 -12.16 -21.56 0.60
N GLY A 464 -13.22 -21.05 -0.03
CA GLY A 464 -14.55 -21.70 -0.10
C GLY A 464 -15.41 -21.62 1.17
N GLU A 465 -14.87 -21.13 2.28
CA GLU A 465 -15.58 -21.07 3.57
C GLU A 465 -16.10 -19.65 3.85
N PRO A 466 -17.38 -19.46 4.22
CA PRO A 466 -17.91 -18.14 4.58
C PRO A 466 -17.17 -17.51 5.75
N VAL A 467 -16.95 -16.20 5.74
CA VAL A 467 -16.25 -15.48 6.82
C VAL A 467 -17.01 -14.22 7.23
N ASN A 468 -17.11 -14.01 8.54
CA ASN A 468 -17.54 -12.72 9.10
C ASN A 468 -16.32 -11.80 9.26
N VAL A 469 -16.36 -10.64 8.62
CA VAL A 469 -15.36 -9.57 8.78
C VAL A 469 -15.57 -8.91 10.15
N LYS A 470 -14.61 -9.08 11.05
CA LYS A 470 -14.57 -8.49 12.40
C LYS A 470 -13.51 -7.40 12.40
N GLY A 471 -13.86 -6.32 11.69
CA GLY A 471 -12.95 -5.23 11.37
C GLY A 471 -12.89 -4.11 12.41
N VAL A 472 -11.76 -3.41 12.40
CA VAL A 472 -11.58 -2.07 12.99
C VAL A 472 -10.91 -1.14 11.97
N ASN A 473 -11.22 0.15 12.03
CA ASN A 473 -10.50 1.19 11.30
C ASN A 473 -9.23 1.54 12.08
N ARG A 474 -8.10 1.71 11.39
CA ARG A 474 -6.81 2.06 12.02
C ARG A 474 -6.13 3.19 11.23
N HIS A 475 -5.91 4.32 11.89
CA HIS A 475 -4.95 5.33 11.46
C HIS A 475 -3.54 5.01 11.94
N GLU A 476 -2.53 5.53 11.25
CA GLU A 476 -1.16 5.58 11.75
C GLU A 476 -1.05 6.76 12.73
N THR A 477 -1.16 6.47 14.02
CA THR A 477 -1.04 7.50 15.06
C THR A 477 -0.38 6.94 16.30
N ASP A 478 0.55 7.70 16.85
CA ASP A 478 1.29 7.44 18.07
C ASP A 478 1.29 8.75 18.91
N PRO A 479 1.05 8.67 20.22
CA PRO A 479 0.97 9.85 21.07
C PRO A 479 2.26 10.67 21.14
N ASP A 480 3.42 10.02 20.96
CA ASP A 480 4.73 10.63 21.10
C ASP A 480 5.32 11.00 19.73
N SER A 481 5.27 10.10 18.74
CA SER A 481 5.87 10.28 17.42
C SER A 481 4.89 10.69 16.31
N GLY A 482 3.63 10.98 16.65
CA GLY A 482 2.66 11.50 15.70
C GLY A 482 2.27 10.43 14.68
N ARG A 483 2.59 10.60 13.40
CA ARG A 483 2.26 9.60 12.37
C ARG A 483 3.35 8.56 12.13
N THR A 484 4.57 8.80 12.61
CA THR A 484 5.69 7.86 12.48
C THR A 484 5.57 6.78 13.56
N VAL A 485 4.64 5.84 13.37
CA VAL A 485 4.31 4.82 14.38
C VAL A 485 5.49 3.84 14.55
N PRO A 486 6.04 3.67 15.77
CA PRO A 486 7.10 2.69 16.01
C PRO A 486 6.64 1.25 15.72
N ILE A 487 7.55 0.40 15.24
CA ILE A 487 7.23 -0.98 14.89
C ILE A 487 6.70 -1.78 16.10
N GLU A 488 7.18 -1.50 17.30
CA GLU A 488 6.68 -2.11 18.54
C GLU A 488 5.23 -1.73 18.84
N THR A 489 4.85 -0.46 18.61
CA THR A 489 3.47 0.02 18.78
C THR A 489 2.56 -0.65 17.75
N LEU A 490 2.98 -0.71 16.48
CA LEU A 490 2.24 -1.42 15.43
C LEU A 490 2.06 -2.91 15.78
N ARG A 491 3.09 -3.56 16.31
CA ARG A 491 2.99 -4.96 16.76
C ARG A 491 2.01 -5.11 17.92
N GLU A 492 2.05 -4.21 18.90
CA GLU A 492 1.12 -4.21 20.02
C GLU A 492 -0.33 -4.01 19.56
N ASP A 493 -0.58 -3.14 18.58
CA ASP A 493 -1.90 -2.94 17.96
C ASP A 493 -2.46 -4.27 17.44
N LEU A 494 -1.70 -4.95 16.57
CA LEU A 494 -2.14 -6.20 15.95
C LEU A 494 -2.31 -7.33 16.97
N GLU A 495 -1.40 -7.46 17.93
CA GLU A 495 -1.52 -8.44 19.02
C GLU A 495 -2.74 -8.17 19.90
N THR A 496 -3.07 -6.90 20.15
CA THR A 496 -4.28 -6.49 20.85
C THR A 496 -5.53 -6.84 20.06
N MET A 497 -5.57 -6.51 18.77
CA MET A 497 -6.67 -6.88 17.88
C MET A 497 -6.95 -8.38 17.93
N LYS A 498 -5.91 -9.22 17.81
CA LYS A 498 -6.05 -10.68 17.90
C LYS A 498 -6.59 -11.13 19.27
N ARG A 499 -6.10 -10.56 20.38
CA ARG A 499 -6.60 -10.85 21.74
C ARG A 499 -8.09 -10.56 21.89
N PHE A 500 -8.59 -9.56 21.18
CA PHE A 500 -10.00 -9.13 21.21
C PHE A 500 -10.85 -9.70 20.07
N ASN A 501 -10.37 -10.75 19.38
CA ASN A 501 -11.06 -11.46 18.30
C ASN A 501 -11.36 -10.60 17.05
N VAL A 502 -10.62 -9.52 16.86
CA VAL A 502 -10.57 -8.78 15.59
C VAL A 502 -9.78 -9.62 14.59
N ASN A 503 -10.28 -9.72 13.36
CA ASN A 503 -9.63 -10.46 12.28
C ASN A 503 -9.39 -9.61 11.02
N ALA A 504 -9.79 -8.34 11.02
CA ALA A 504 -9.59 -7.44 9.89
C ALA A 504 -9.24 -6.01 10.33
N VAL A 505 -8.51 -5.30 9.48
CA VAL A 505 -8.19 -3.88 9.59
C VAL A 505 -8.52 -3.19 8.27
N ARG A 506 -9.17 -2.02 8.33
CA ARG A 506 -9.23 -1.06 7.23
C ARG A 506 -8.15 -0.01 7.45
N THR A 507 -7.34 0.26 6.42
CA THR A 507 -6.24 1.24 6.46
C THR A 507 -6.79 2.65 6.28
N SER A 508 -7.47 3.15 7.31
CA SER A 508 -8.16 4.43 7.28
C SER A 508 -7.16 5.59 7.19
N HIS A 509 -7.17 6.47 6.19
CA HIS A 509 -7.82 6.34 4.89
C HIS A 509 -6.73 6.48 3.81
N TYR A 510 -5.74 5.60 3.88
CA TYR A 510 -4.51 5.62 3.08
C TYR A 510 -3.71 4.32 3.19
N PRO A 511 -2.85 4.03 2.19
CA PRO A 511 -1.90 2.93 2.30
C PRO A 511 -0.98 3.15 3.50
N ASN A 512 -0.92 2.17 4.38
CA ASN A 512 -0.12 2.23 5.61
C ASN A 512 1.37 1.95 5.30
N ASP A 513 2.20 2.03 6.33
CA ASP A 513 3.58 1.58 6.30
C ASP A 513 3.64 0.11 5.85
N PRO A 514 4.56 -0.26 4.93
CA PRO A 514 4.71 -1.63 4.45
C PRO A 514 4.82 -2.69 5.56
N SER A 515 5.33 -2.31 6.74
CA SER A 515 5.43 -3.21 7.89
C SER A 515 4.07 -3.69 8.39
N LEU A 516 2.98 -2.93 8.20
CA LEU A 516 1.63 -3.37 8.56
C LEU A 516 1.26 -4.65 7.82
N TYR A 517 1.44 -4.66 6.50
CA TYR A 517 1.00 -5.75 5.63
C TYR A 517 1.82 -7.01 5.90
N ARG A 518 3.14 -6.87 6.04
CA ARG A 518 4.02 -7.99 6.39
C ARG A 518 3.68 -8.57 7.76
N LEU A 519 3.33 -7.76 8.76
CA LEU A 519 2.88 -8.25 10.06
C LEU A 519 1.47 -8.84 10.01
N ALA A 520 0.55 -8.26 9.22
CA ALA A 520 -0.80 -8.79 9.03
C ALA A 520 -0.77 -10.18 8.38
N ASP A 521 0.16 -10.41 7.44
CA ASP A 521 0.46 -11.73 6.89
C ASP A 521 0.88 -12.73 7.99
N GLU A 522 1.73 -12.35 8.94
CA GLU A 522 2.21 -13.23 10.02
C GLU A 522 1.16 -13.50 11.10
N TYR A 523 0.47 -12.45 11.55
CA TYR A 523 -0.52 -12.55 12.62
C TYR A 523 -1.86 -13.11 12.12
N GLY A 524 -2.06 -13.15 10.80
CA GLY A 524 -3.33 -13.51 10.18
C GLY A 524 -4.39 -12.46 10.46
N ILE A 525 -4.30 -11.31 9.79
CA ILE A 525 -5.28 -10.24 9.83
C ILE A 525 -5.62 -9.89 8.38
N TYR A 526 -6.90 -9.86 8.03
CA TYR A 526 -7.34 -9.39 6.73
C TYR A 526 -7.18 -7.86 6.65
N VAL A 527 -6.61 -7.35 5.56
CA VAL A 527 -6.40 -5.92 5.33
C VAL A 527 -7.31 -5.48 4.19
N GLN A 528 -8.17 -4.53 4.47
CA GLN A 528 -8.84 -3.74 3.45
C GLN A 528 -7.97 -2.52 3.22
N ASP A 529 -7.22 -2.55 2.12
CA ASP A 529 -6.23 -1.54 1.78
C ASP A 529 -6.90 -0.41 1.01
N GLU A 530 -6.62 0.83 1.37
CA GLU A 530 -7.40 1.99 0.94
C GLU A 530 -6.53 3.10 0.39
N VAL A 531 -6.88 3.59 -0.81
CA VAL A 531 -6.15 4.68 -1.46
C VAL A 531 -6.24 5.97 -0.65
N TYR A 532 -5.20 6.80 -0.74
CA TYR A 532 -5.18 8.12 -0.09
C TYR A 532 -5.97 9.17 -0.89
N VAL A 533 -7.30 9.01 -0.92
CA VAL A 533 -8.24 9.90 -1.58
C VAL A 533 -9.44 10.13 -0.65
N GLU A 534 -9.47 11.33 -0.06
CA GLU A 534 -10.61 11.85 0.69
C GLU A 534 -10.74 13.37 0.48
N SER A 535 -11.90 13.79 -0.04
CA SER A 535 -12.30 15.19 -0.21
C SER A 535 -13.48 15.54 0.71
N HIS A 536 -13.45 15.08 1.96
CA HIS A 536 -14.52 15.09 2.96
C HIS A 536 -15.51 16.28 2.90
N TRP A 537 -15.04 17.52 3.05
CA TRP A 537 -15.90 18.72 3.05
C TRP A 537 -16.44 19.07 1.66
N TRP A 538 -15.68 18.73 0.62
CA TRP A 538 -16.04 18.90 -0.79
C TRP A 538 -16.18 17.52 -1.45
N GLU A 539 -17.09 16.71 -0.92
CA GLU A 539 -17.23 15.30 -1.31
C GLU A 539 -17.31 15.11 -2.84
N ASP A 540 -18.03 16.00 -3.53
CA ASP A 540 -18.17 15.96 -4.99
C ASP A 540 -17.05 16.69 -5.75
N LEU A 541 -16.06 17.31 -5.07
CA LEU A 541 -14.96 18.04 -5.72
C LEU A 541 -14.27 17.19 -6.78
N LEU A 542 -13.94 15.95 -6.41
CA LEU A 542 -13.24 15.05 -7.29
C LEU A 542 -14.11 14.63 -8.48
N ALA A 543 -15.39 14.36 -8.25
CA ALA A 543 -16.34 14.04 -9.31
C ALA A 543 -16.59 15.23 -10.26
N ASP A 544 -16.59 16.45 -9.73
CA ASP A 544 -16.89 17.68 -10.48
C ASP A 544 -15.64 18.32 -11.14
N THR A 545 -14.43 17.89 -10.76
CA THR A 545 -13.17 18.55 -11.13
C THR A 545 -12.17 17.56 -11.73
N GLU A 546 -12.26 17.37 -13.05
CA GLU A 546 -11.47 16.40 -13.82
C GLU A 546 -9.95 16.51 -13.64
N VAL A 547 -9.42 17.69 -13.31
CA VAL A 547 -7.96 17.89 -13.22
C VAL A 547 -7.29 17.03 -12.13
N TYR A 548 -8.03 16.60 -11.11
CA TYR A 548 -7.52 15.74 -10.03
C TYR A 548 -7.65 14.24 -10.34
N HIS A 549 -8.36 13.86 -11.40
CA HIS A 549 -8.68 12.45 -11.69
C HIS A 549 -7.43 11.60 -11.84
N GLU A 550 -6.47 12.05 -12.65
CA GLU A 550 -5.24 11.29 -12.89
C GLU A 550 -4.40 11.14 -11.62
N GLN A 551 -4.32 12.19 -10.81
CA GLN A 551 -3.61 12.14 -9.53
C GLN A 551 -4.25 11.12 -8.58
N ALA A 552 -5.59 11.06 -8.52
CA ALA A 552 -6.32 10.09 -7.71
C ALA A 552 -6.11 8.65 -8.22
N VAL A 553 -6.29 8.42 -9.53
CA VAL A 553 -6.12 7.10 -10.17
C VAL A 553 -4.69 6.59 -9.99
N GLU A 554 -3.68 7.46 -10.13
CA GLU A 554 -2.28 7.10 -9.92
C GLU A 554 -1.99 6.75 -8.45
N ARG A 555 -2.60 7.43 -7.47
CA ARG A 555 -2.50 7.02 -6.06
C ARG A 555 -3.02 5.61 -5.84
N PHE A 556 -4.12 5.23 -6.48
CA PHE A 556 -4.70 3.88 -6.40
C PHE A 556 -3.81 2.85 -7.09
N ARG A 557 -3.35 3.14 -8.32
CA ARG A 557 -2.43 2.26 -9.07
C ARG A 557 -1.18 1.93 -8.25
N ARG A 558 -0.57 2.94 -7.64
CA ARG A 558 0.65 2.77 -6.82
C ARG A 558 0.41 1.93 -5.57
N MET A 559 -0.73 2.08 -4.90
CA MET A 559 -1.13 1.21 -3.79
C MET A 559 -1.22 -0.25 -4.25
N VAL A 560 -1.98 -0.52 -5.32
CA VAL A 560 -2.17 -1.89 -5.83
C VAL A 560 -0.83 -2.51 -6.25
N LEU A 561 -0.01 -1.79 -7.01
CA LEU A 561 1.30 -2.29 -7.45
C LEU A 561 2.22 -2.61 -6.26
N ARG A 562 2.24 -1.75 -5.24
CA ARG A 562 3.07 -1.93 -4.05
C ARG A 562 2.66 -3.16 -3.22
N ASP A 563 1.35 -3.36 -3.06
CA ASP A 563 0.81 -4.23 -2.00
C ASP A 563 0.17 -5.54 -2.52
N ARG A 564 0.05 -5.75 -3.84
CA ARG A 564 -0.64 -6.91 -4.45
C ARG A 564 -0.14 -8.30 -4.03
N ASN A 565 1.13 -8.42 -3.62
CA ASN A 565 1.71 -9.70 -3.20
C ASN A 565 1.34 -10.11 -1.77
N HIS A 566 0.80 -9.18 -0.96
CA HIS A 566 0.41 -9.49 0.41
C HIS A 566 -0.82 -10.40 0.45
N ALA A 567 -0.71 -11.51 1.18
CA ALA A 567 -1.80 -12.47 1.36
C ALA A 567 -2.91 -11.88 2.23
N SER A 568 -2.55 -10.99 3.16
CA SER A 568 -3.44 -10.31 4.09
C SER A 568 -4.41 -9.36 3.41
N VAL A 569 -4.00 -8.69 2.34
CA VAL A 569 -4.89 -7.80 1.61
C VAL A 569 -6.00 -8.66 1.01
N PHE A 570 -7.26 -8.39 1.37
CA PHE A 570 -8.42 -9.12 0.82
C PHE A 570 -9.30 -8.22 -0.04
N SER A 571 -9.15 -6.90 0.10
CA SER A 571 -10.00 -5.91 -0.54
C SER A 571 -9.24 -4.64 -0.86
N TRP A 572 -9.49 -4.07 -2.04
CA TRP A 572 -9.04 -2.74 -2.46
C TRP A 572 -10.18 -1.73 -2.28
N SER A 573 -9.91 -0.63 -1.57
CA SER A 573 -10.83 0.49 -1.39
C SER A 573 -10.42 1.68 -2.24
N THR A 574 -11.36 2.19 -3.03
CA THR A 574 -11.15 3.28 -4.01
C THR A 574 -11.30 4.68 -3.40
N GLY A 575 -11.61 4.81 -2.12
CA GLY A 575 -11.60 6.08 -1.41
C GLY A 575 -12.46 6.08 -0.15
N ASN A 576 -12.39 7.21 0.57
CA ASN A 576 -13.24 7.51 1.71
C ASN A 576 -13.87 8.89 1.52
N GLU A 577 -15.19 9.02 1.69
CA GLU A 577 -15.90 10.31 1.73
C GLU A 577 -15.53 11.27 0.58
N ALA A 578 -15.22 10.74 -0.61
CA ALA A 578 -14.79 11.45 -1.80
C ALA A 578 -15.80 11.37 -2.96
N GLY A 579 -17.07 11.17 -2.63
CA GLY A 579 -18.14 11.02 -3.62
C GLY A 579 -18.01 9.69 -4.39
N THR A 580 -18.54 9.63 -5.60
CA THR A 580 -18.30 8.52 -6.54
C THR A 580 -18.39 9.10 -7.95
N GLY A 581 -17.30 9.03 -8.70
CA GLY A 581 -17.17 9.58 -10.04
C GLY A 581 -16.42 8.66 -11.01
N ALA A 582 -16.08 9.18 -12.18
CA ALA A 582 -15.41 8.43 -13.25
C ALA A 582 -14.04 7.91 -12.82
N GLU A 583 -13.30 8.69 -12.04
CA GLU A 583 -12.02 8.33 -11.45
C GLU A 583 -12.11 7.08 -10.56
N HIS A 584 -13.20 6.90 -9.81
CA HIS A 584 -13.40 5.70 -9.00
C HIS A 584 -13.71 4.47 -9.86
N LEU A 585 -14.42 4.65 -10.99
CA LEU A 585 -14.62 3.59 -11.98
C LEU A 585 -13.30 3.21 -12.65
N ASN A 586 -12.45 4.19 -12.97
CA ASN A 586 -11.12 3.96 -13.51
C ASN A 586 -10.29 3.13 -12.54
N MET A 587 -10.25 3.50 -11.25
CA MET A 587 -9.56 2.73 -10.21
C MET A 587 -10.06 1.28 -10.13
N ALA A 588 -11.38 1.07 -10.18
CA ALA A 588 -11.95 -0.28 -10.19
C ALA A 588 -11.51 -1.07 -11.43
N ALA A 589 -11.55 -0.47 -12.62
CA ALA A 589 -11.12 -1.09 -13.87
C ALA A 589 -9.61 -1.42 -13.90
N LEU A 590 -8.77 -0.66 -13.18
CA LEU A 590 -7.36 -0.99 -13.01
C LEU A 590 -7.16 -2.33 -12.28
N ALA A 591 -7.92 -2.55 -11.20
CA ALA A 591 -7.75 -3.73 -10.37
C ALA A 591 -8.44 -4.98 -10.95
N MET A 592 -9.61 -4.81 -11.58
CA MET A 592 -10.46 -5.90 -12.09
C MET A 592 -10.02 -6.40 -13.47
N ASP A 593 -10.32 -7.66 -13.79
CA ASP A 593 -10.09 -8.30 -15.10
C ASP A 593 -11.35 -8.39 -15.98
N SER A 594 -12.45 -7.78 -15.54
CA SER A 594 -13.78 -7.86 -16.15
C SER A 594 -14.54 -6.56 -15.98
N ASP A 595 -15.25 -6.15 -17.03
CA ASP A 595 -16.12 -4.98 -17.04
C ASP A 595 -17.54 -5.28 -16.54
N ALA A 596 -17.83 -6.53 -16.15
CA ALA A 596 -19.18 -7.01 -15.86
C ALA A 596 -19.93 -6.24 -14.75
N TYR A 597 -19.18 -5.55 -13.88
CA TYR A 597 -19.72 -4.76 -12.76
C TYR A 597 -19.41 -3.26 -12.89
N LEU A 598 -18.82 -2.84 -14.00
CA LEU A 598 -18.71 -1.42 -14.34
C LEU A 598 -20.02 -0.99 -15.00
N PRO A 599 -20.59 0.18 -14.62
CA PRO A 599 -21.86 0.63 -15.16
C PRO A 599 -21.75 0.86 -16.68
N PRO A 600 -22.54 0.16 -17.51
CA PRO A 600 -22.43 0.23 -18.97
C PRO A 600 -23.03 1.51 -19.59
N ASP A 601 -23.80 2.29 -18.82
CA ASP A 601 -24.38 3.59 -19.19
C ASP A 601 -24.91 4.30 -17.92
N THR A 602 -24.81 5.64 -17.86
CA THR A 602 -25.15 6.52 -16.72
C THR A 602 -26.42 6.09 -15.97
N ALA A 603 -26.27 5.46 -14.81
CA ALA A 603 -27.36 5.31 -13.86
C ALA A 603 -27.23 6.43 -12.83
N ASP A 604 -28.33 7.15 -12.62
CA ASP A 604 -28.51 8.10 -11.52
C ASP A 604 -28.29 7.33 -10.20
N VAL A 605 -27.08 7.37 -9.65
CA VAL A 605 -26.73 6.68 -8.40
C VAL A 605 -27.36 7.47 -7.28
N SER A 606 -28.61 7.17 -6.90
CA SER A 606 -29.37 8.01 -5.96
C SER A 606 -28.55 8.47 -4.74
N GLY A 607 -28.24 9.77 -4.65
CA GLY A 607 -27.45 10.37 -3.57
C GLY A 607 -26.01 10.76 -3.93
N VAL A 608 -25.55 10.38 -5.13
CA VAL A 608 -24.29 10.79 -5.78
C VAL A 608 -24.70 11.17 -7.22
N GLY A 609 -24.11 12.18 -7.85
CA GLY A 609 -24.54 12.59 -9.20
C GLY A 609 -24.54 11.46 -10.25
N PRO A 610 -25.04 11.70 -11.48
CA PRO A 610 -24.86 10.75 -12.58
C PRO A 610 -23.36 10.47 -12.76
N VAL A 611 -22.93 9.22 -12.57
CA VAL A 611 -21.57 8.80 -12.88
C VAL A 611 -21.51 8.54 -14.38
N GLU A 612 -20.58 9.20 -15.09
CA GLU A 612 -20.35 8.97 -16.52
C GLU A 612 -19.94 7.51 -16.77
N SER A 613 -20.37 6.95 -17.91
CA SER A 613 -20.04 5.57 -18.31
C SER A 613 -18.53 5.37 -18.40
N TYR A 614 -18.02 4.22 -17.96
CA TYR A 614 -16.62 3.85 -18.17
C TYR A 614 -16.43 3.25 -19.58
N ASP A 615 -15.55 3.85 -20.39
CA ASP A 615 -15.21 3.39 -21.75
C ASP A 615 -13.72 3.04 -21.92
N GLY A 616 -12.95 3.03 -20.82
CA GLY A 616 -11.54 2.66 -20.78
C GLY A 616 -11.27 1.14 -20.76
N PRO A 617 -9.99 0.73 -20.79
CA PRO A 617 -9.60 -0.68 -20.70
C PRO A 617 -9.57 -1.21 -19.26
N VAL A 618 -10.10 -2.41 -19.03
CA VAL A 618 -9.82 -3.17 -17.80
C VAL A 618 -8.39 -3.73 -17.83
N GLU A 619 -7.60 -3.48 -16.79
CA GLU A 619 -6.16 -3.81 -16.76
C GLU A 619 -5.85 -5.10 -15.98
N GLY A 620 -6.64 -5.43 -14.96
CA GLY A 620 -6.46 -6.65 -14.16
C GLY A 620 -5.14 -6.68 -13.38
N LEU A 621 -4.76 -5.57 -12.75
CA LEU A 621 -3.51 -5.47 -11.97
C LEU A 621 -3.47 -6.42 -10.76
N ALA A 622 -4.63 -6.68 -10.13
CA ALA A 622 -4.76 -7.58 -8.98
C ALA A 622 -6.23 -8.06 -8.82
N PRO A 623 -6.76 -8.85 -9.77
CA PRO A 623 -8.18 -9.20 -9.84
C PRO A 623 -8.61 -10.24 -8.81
N ASP A 624 -7.67 -10.84 -8.08
CA ASP A 624 -7.93 -11.83 -7.02
C ASP A 624 -8.18 -11.17 -5.65
N ARG A 625 -8.65 -9.92 -5.63
CA ARG A 625 -9.09 -9.17 -4.45
C ARG A 625 -10.50 -8.61 -4.67
N LEU A 626 -11.23 -8.43 -3.58
CA LEU A 626 -12.56 -7.81 -3.62
C LEU A 626 -12.44 -6.30 -3.79
N MET A 627 -13.42 -5.68 -4.44
CA MET A 627 -13.50 -4.23 -4.58
C MET A 627 -14.44 -3.61 -3.55
N TYR A 628 -14.05 -2.44 -3.04
CA TYR A 628 -14.79 -1.68 -2.04
C TYR A 628 -14.78 -0.18 -2.36
N HIS A 629 -15.82 0.52 -1.89
CA HIS A 629 -15.85 1.98 -1.83
C HIS A 629 -16.72 2.47 -0.69
N GLN A 630 -16.34 3.58 -0.06
CA GLN A 630 -17.17 4.27 0.93
C GLN A 630 -17.29 5.77 0.63
N PRO A 631 -18.38 6.19 -0.04
CA PRO A 631 -18.78 7.59 -0.04
C PRO A 631 -19.40 7.99 1.31
N ASN A 632 -19.56 9.28 1.58
CA ASN A 632 -20.20 9.80 2.80
C ASN A 632 -21.67 9.39 2.86
N GLY A 633 -22.32 9.35 1.69
CA GLY A 633 -23.67 8.84 1.46
C GLY A 633 -23.74 7.94 0.23
N GLY A 634 -24.70 7.01 0.18
CA GLY A 634 -24.91 6.19 -1.03
C GLY A 634 -24.09 4.89 -1.12
N GLY A 635 -23.28 4.53 -0.10
CA GLY A 635 -22.52 3.26 -0.04
C GLY A 635 -23.34 1.96 -0.15
N TRP A 636 -24.67 2.07 -0.31
CA TRP A 636 -25.58 0.98 -0.62
C TRP A 636 -25.70 0.68 -2.13
N ASN A 637 -25.19 1.56 -3.00
CA ASN A 637 -25.48 1.55 -4.44
C ASN A 637 -24.23 1.65 -5.34
N VAL A 638 -23.01 1.46 -4.81
CA VAL A 638 -21.79 1.53 -5.62
C VAL A 638 -21.65 0.27 -6.47
N GLU A 639 -21.96 0.32 -7.76
CA GLU A 639 -22.13 -0.87 -8.59
C GLU A 639 -20.87 -1.73 -8.73
N TYR A 640 -19.70 -1.15 -8.94
CA TYR A 640 -18.46 -1.93 -9.08
C TYR A 640 -18.06 -2.65 -7.80
N SER A 641 -18.44 -2.14 -6.62
CA SER A 641 -18.09 -2.74 -5.33
C SER A 641 -18.70 -4.14 -5.15
N ASP A 642 -17.88 -5.10 -4.70
CA ASP A 642 -18.27 -6.50 -4.46
C ASP A 642 -19.09 -6.68 -3.18
N MET A 643 -19.03 -5.68 -2.30
CA MET A 643 -19.77 -5.60 -1.05
C MET A 643 -20.36 -4.20 -0.86
N LEU A 644 -21.45 -4.09 -0.11
CA LEU A 644 -22.07 -2.81 0.24
C LEU A 644 -21.29 -2.19 1.40
N GLY A 645 -20.94 -0.90 1.27
CA GLY A 645 -20.05 -0.17 2.18
C GLY A 645 -20.70 0.94 3.01
N PRO A 646 -21.89 0.75 3.63
CA PRO A 646 -22.57 1.84 4.30
C PRO A 646 -21.82 2.30 5.56
N ARG A 647 -21.87 3.61 5.79
CA ARG A 647 -21.33 4.25 6.99
C ARG A 647 -22.39 4.37 8.08
N TYR A 648 -22.04 3.98 9.30
CA TYR A 648 -22.87 4.12 10.51
C TYR A 648 -24.37 3.72 10.39
N PRO A 649 -24.73 2.60 9.73
CA PRO A 649 -26.14 2.21 9.68
C PRO A 649 -26.67 1.86 11.07
N SER A 650 -27.95 2.16 11.30
CA SER A 650 -28.63 1.72 12.53
C SER A 650 -28.98 0.24 12.47
N VAL A 651 -29.11 -0.42 13.63
CA VAL A 651 -29.60 -1.82 13.77
C VAL A 651 -30.88 -2.04 12.96
N GLY A 652 -31.83 -1.10 13.08
CA GLY A 652 -33.10 -1.18 12.34
C GLY A 652 -32.93 -1.09 10.83
N THR A 653 -31.91 -0.39 10.33
CA THR A 653 -31.59 -0.34 8.90
C THR A 653 -31.03 -1.67 8.43
N LEU A 654 -30.06 -2.23 9.17
CA LEU A 654 -29.48 -3.55 8.87
C LEU A 654 -30.54 -4.65 8.84
N LEU A 655 -31.46 -4.69 9.82
CA LEU A 655 -32.55 -5.67 9.85
C LEU A 655 -33.48 -5.57 8.63
N ARG A 656 -33.77 -4.35 8.18
CA ARG A 656 -34.61 -4.08 7.00
C ARG A 656 -33.88 -4.34 5.67
N THR A 657 -32.55 -4.36 5.68
CA THR A 657 -31.74 -4.83 4.54
C THR A 657 -31.72 -6.36 4.51
N ALA A 658 -31.48 -7.01 5.65
CA ALA A 658 -31.36 -8.47 5.75
C ALA A 658 -32.65 -9.22 5.34
N ASP A 659 -33.83 -8.66 5.64
CA ASP A 659 -35.12 -9.24 5.23
C ASP A 659 -35.55 -8.86 3.79
N GLY A 660 -34.70 -8.11 3.07
CA GLY A 660 -34.94 -7.65 1.71
C GLY A 660 -36.06 -6.61 1.57
N SER A 661 -36.49 -5.98 2.67
CA SER A 661 -37.67 -5.10 2.66
C SER A 661 -37.38 -3.64 2.29
N HIS A 662 -36.11 -3.22 2.12
CA HIS A 662 -35.83 -1.78 2.11
C HIS A 662 -34.61 -1.22 1.35
N ILE A 663 -33.36 -1.44 1.80
CA ILE A 663 -32.15 -0.70 1.35
C ILE A 663 -31.03 -1.69 1.04
N GLY A 664 -30.25 -1.42 -0.01
CA GLY A 664 -29.32 -2.37 -0.60
C GLY A 664 -30.01 -3.28 -1.62
N ASP A 665 -29.23 -3.99 -2.43
CA ASP A 665 -29.77 -4.83 -3.49
C ASP A 665 -30.21 -6.23 -3.02
N GLY A 666 -29.79 -6.65 -1.82
CA GLY A 666 -30.02 -7.99 -1.28
C GLY A 666 -29.22 -9.09 -1.99
N LEU A 667 -28.26 -8.70 -2.84
CA LEU A 667 -27.44 -9.54 -3.71
C LEU A 667 -25.94 -9.39 -3.43
N ARG A 668 -25.54 -8.45 -2.58
CA ARG A 668 -24.16 -8.27 -2.08
C ARG A 668 -24.11 -8.31 -0.56
N SER A 669 -22.99 -8.80 -0.02
CA SER A 669 -22.72 -8.75 1.42
C SER A 669 -22.63 -7.31 1.90
N VAL A 670 -23.00 -7.05 3.16
CA VAL A 670 -22.83 -5.73 3.78
C VAL A 670 -21.59 -5.77 4.66
N VAL A 671 -20.57 -4.98 4.31
CA VAL A 671 -19.38 -4.73 5.13
C VAL A 671 -19.36 -3.24 5.44
N MET A 672 -19.73 -2.89 6.66
CA MET A 672 -19.78 -1.48 7.08
C MET A 672 -18.35 -0.94 7.16
N GLY A 673 -17.96 -0.02 6.28
CA GLY A 673 -16.62 0.59 6.33
C GLY A 673 -16.35 1.25 7.67
N GLU A 674 -17.39 1.85 8.27
CA GLU A 674 -17.39 2.32 9.65
C GLU A 674 -18.73 2.03 10.32
N TYR A 675 -18.68 1.59 11.58
CA TYR A 675 -19.86 1.40 12.42
C TYR A 675 -19.51 1.64 13.88
N ASN A 676 -20.54 1.93 14.70
CA ASN A 676 -20.45 1.96 16.16
C ASN A 676 -19.27 2.81 16.70
N HIS A 677 -19.26 4.10 16.35
CA HIS A 677 -18.22 5.07 16.68
C HIS A 677 -17.79 5.03 18.16
N ALA A 678 -16.51 4.76 18.41
CA ALA A 678 -15.96 4.45 19.74
C ALA A 678 -15.45 5.67 20.53
N MET A 679 -15.97 6.88 20.27
CA MET A 679 -15.51 8.10 20.95
C MET A 679 -15.95 8.18 22.42
N GLY A 680 -14.99 8.17 23.34
CA GLY A 680 -15.23 8.31 24.78
C GLY A 680 -15.96 7.11 25.39
N ASN A 681 -17.02 7.35 26.16
CA ASN A 681 -17.86 6.27 26.71
C ASN A 681 -18.99 5.93 25.72
N SER A 682 -18.71 5.01 24.79
CA SER A 682 -19.57 4.65 23.67
C SER A 682 -19.83 3.12 23.58
N LEU A 683 -20.02 2.58 22.37
CA LEU A 683 -20.26 1.16 22.03
C LEU A 683 -21.59 0.59 22.54
N GLY A 684 -22.58 1.45 22.78
CA GLY A 684 -23.95 1.02 23.01
C GLY A 684 -24.49 0.19 21.83
N LEU A 685 -25.32 -0.81 22.13
CA LEU A 685 -25.95 -1.70 21.12
C LEU A 685 -24.98 -2.54 20.28
N VAL A 686 -23.68 -2.60 20.61
CA VAL A 686 -22.72 -3.49 19.90
C VAL A 686 -23.20 -4.95 19.87
N HIS A 687 -23.84 -5.41 20.94
CA HIS A 687 -24.41 -6.76 21.02
C HIS A 687 -25.56 -7.01 20.04
N GLU A 688 -26.35 -5.98 19.69
CA GLU A 688 -27.42 -6.08 18.69
C GLU A 688 -26.82 -6.14 17.27
N MET A 689 -25.80 -5.32 17.01
CA MET A 689 -25.06 -5.34 15.73
C MET A 689 -24.40 -6.70 15.47
N TRP A 690 -24.00 -7.41 16.52
CA TRP A 690 -23.41 -8.75 16.46
C TRP A 690 -24.42 -9.87 16.75
N SER A 691 -25.72 -9.59 16.71
CA SER A 691 -26.76 -10.61 16.86
C SER A 691 -26.78 -11.55 15.64
N GLU A 692 -27.32 -12.77 15.83
CA GLU A 692 -27.45 -13.77 14.76
C GLU A 692 -28.33 -13.32 13.58
N HIS A 693 -29.11 -12.25 13.74
CA HIS A 693 -29.95 -11.68 12.69
C HIS A 693 -29.20 -10.74 11.76
N ILE A 694 -28.11 -10.12 12.24
CA ILE A 694 -27.28 -9.20 11.46
C ILE A 694 -26.00 -9.91 11.02
N MET A 695 -25.38 -10.65 11.94
CA MET A 695 -24.16 -11.44 11.72
C MET A 695 -24.46 -12.90 12.06
N PRO A 696 -25.08 -13.66 11.13
CA PRO A 696 -25.34 -15.07 11.37
C PRO A 696 -24.02 -15.80 11.68
N PRO A 697 -24.01 -16.74 12.65
CA PRO A 697 -22.80 -17.46 12.98
C PRO A 697 -22.38 -18.31 11.77
N VAL A 698 -21.19 -18.03 11.25
CA VAL A 698 -20.49 -18.95 10.35
C VAL A 698 -20.21 -20.22 11.16
N ARG A 699 -21.03 -21.25 10.97
CA ARG A 699 -20.77 -22.55 11.58
C ARG A 699 -19.71 -23.24 10.74
N ARG A 700 -18.50 -23.41 11.31
CA ARG A 700 -17.55 -24.39 10.77
C ARG A 700 -18.30 -25.71 10.59
N ALA A 701 -18.36 -26.22 9.37
CA ALA A 701 -18.57 -27.64 9.16
C ALA A 701 -17.32 -28.34 9.70
N THR A 702 -17.22 -28.49 11.03
CA THR A 702 -16.18 -29.34 11.60
C THR A 702 -16.39 -30.71 11.01
N ASN A 703 -15.35 -31.25 10.36
CA ASN A 703 -15.24 -32.64 9.94
C ASN A 703 -15.67 -33.59 11.07
N ARG A 704 -16.97 -33.84 11.16
CA ARG A 704 -17.58 -35.00 11.81
C ARG A 704 -18.17 -35.82 10.68
N ALA A 705 -17.29 -36.55 10.01
CA ALA A 705 -17.70 -37.80 9.40
C ALA A 705 -18.37 -38.64 10.49
N GLY A 706 -19.70 -38.66 10.49
CA GLY A 706 -20.52 -39.42 11.44
C GLY A 706 -21.26 -38.55 12.45
N ASP A 707 -22.27 -37.82 12.02
CA ASP A 707 -23.62 -38.00 12.58
C ASP A 707 -24.66 -37.40 11.65
N GLY A 708 -25.55 -38.27 11.16
CA GLY A 708 -26.68 -37.88 10.33
C GLY A 708 -27.64 -37.00 11.12
N GLY A 709 -27.66 -35.71 10.81
CA GLY A 709 -28.59 -34.77 11.38
C GLY A 709 -28.94 -33.71 10.34
N HIS A 710 -30.04 -33.93 9.62
CA HIS A 710 -30.70 -32.88 8.86
C HIS A 710 -31.02 -31.70 9.79
N GLY A 711 -30.34 -30.57 9.58
CA GLY A 711 -30.70 -29.28 10.15
C GLY A 711 -30.84 -28.28 9.02
N ALA A 712 -32.08 -27.97 8.68
CA ALA A 712 -32.47 -27.01 7.67
C ALA A 712 -32.11 -25.56 8.06
N LEU A 713 -31.95 -24.76 7.01
CA LEU A 713 -31.74 -23.31 6.90
C LEU A 713 -32.34 -22.47 8.02
#